data_AF-A0A813K8I9-F1
#
_entry.id   AF-A0A813K8I9-F1
#
_cell.length_a   1.000
_cell.length_b   1.000
_cell.length_c   1.000
_cell.angle_alpha   90.00
_cell.angle_beta   90.00
_cell.angle_gamma   90.00
#
_symmetry.space_group_name_H-M   'P 1'
#
loop_
_entity.id
_entity.type
_entity.pdbx_description
1 polymer ?
#
loop_
_entity_poly.entity_id
_entity_poly.type
_entity_poly.pdbx_seq_one_letter_code
_entity_poly.pdbx_strand_id
1 'polypeptide(L)'
;MAGLYRQLEIVDHDSGGPAKCEETMEFEGASTVAQIIQGVAFLGLAIFLIFANNAKVGSSAKAPLEQRYMTACTIATAICLFSGFFNILQMTGLDNFDLPRSSTYTLDLSRPVEWLLTCPIIQLCLVIIGGARLPSYRKFMMPLLTASMLLCGVAAMFSAGAMSWAWFAFGFMLWSTFTYFNIQQIAEHSDGEEGFLKGESDFRKLSVIVILTWFPFPCWFIVSPEGLGLVWDITIIQVGWAVLNVISKFGFILHLQHVKTRYCKKLEATRELYVLDDADGMNKQADKITCLVRETMVSLTSHCDRFLKLMIDSGITSTDILERLTQALEPGGGSDEALEGGLVEGLVDPFRKMLNDAKEALMEHMMAAGGNRNSNGARTPPLAGMMNMGGPDVAAAGDVHNSQEAICQRLDFSQVSMLQSVNSSQVLLHKLDSSQEVVLQKMTTQKEVIEKVSGSQNLLIETLAGSNDTAKQDTVASSSDILLKKLNASQEELLEKQVSQSQDALSRKIDTTTTCQTSVGELSKSMHKDMTTVVKQNDATIQALEKGMAVQEERMGDVRRQNMMVMDLLTATQERVAHSGDSIEQFSRQSMSQGDTSANLEVQLRGVICTEMGRLHDEVKDSIQGLLEQGAGLGQGSGSAQDSTAAAERLEAVALRLEAGAVTSQGQGGNFGSSSCCLFCCYLLLLLLFCCCW
;
A
#
# COMPACT_ATOMS: atom_id res chain seq x y z
N MET A 1 -31.30 -1.30 52.92
CA MET A 1 -30.41 -1.79 54.00
C MET A 1 -31.19 -2.71 54.97
N ALA A 2 -31.81 -3.78 54.47
CA ALA A 2 -32.41 -4.87 55.26
C ALA A 2 -32.75 -6.09 54.36
N GLY A 3 -31.90 -6.38 53.37
CA GLY A 3 -32.14 -7.45 52.38
C GLY A 3 -30.87 -8.15 51.89
N LEU A 4 -29.75 -7.99 52.60
CA LEU A 4 -28.42 -8.45 52.16
C LEU A 4 -27.83 -9.56 53.05
N TYR A 5 -28.65 -10.22 53.87
CA TYR A 5 -28.20 -11.24 54.84
C TYR A 5 -28.81 -12.64 54.62
N ARG A 6 -29.47 -12.89 53.49
CA ARG A 6 -30.18 -14.17 53.23
C ARG A 6 -29.63 -14.94 52.02
N GLN A 7 -28.32 -14.91 51.80
CA GLN A 7 -27.65 -15.69 50.75
C GLN A 7 -26.36 -16.40 51.19
N LEU A 8 -26.15 -16.58 52.50
CA LEU A 8 -24.94 -17.23 53.04
C LEU A 8 -25.22 -18.54 53.78
N GLU A 9 -26.32 -19.22 53.43
CA GLU A 9 -26.73 -20.47 54.08
C GLU A 9 -27.32 -21.44 53.05
N ILE A 10 -26.50 -21.85 52.07
CA ILE A 10 -26.61 -23.14 51.38
C ILE A 10 -25.18 -23.61 51.11
N VAL A 11 -24.50 -24.04 52.17
CA VAL A 11 -23.36 -24.96 52.09
C VAL A 11 -23.93 -26.29 52.54
N ASP A 12 -24.54 -27.02 51.61
CA ASP A 12 -24.85 -28.43 51.80
C ASP A 12 -23.64 -29.24 51.32
N HIS A 13 -23.06 -29.94 52.28
CA HIS A 13 -22.38 -31.20 52.06
C HIS A 13 -23.33 -32.16 51.30
N ASP A 14 -22.86 -32.81 50.25
CA ASP A 14 -22.73 -34.28 50.17
C ASP A 14 -22.67 -34.79 48.69
N SER A 15 -22.03 -35.95 48.54
CA SER A 15 -21.99 -36.89 47.42
C SER A 15 -21.02 -36.62 46.25
N GLY A 16 -19.91 -37.38 46.30
CA GLY A 16 -18.93 -37.49 45.24
C GLY A 16 -19.50 -38.02 43.93
N GLY A 17 -19.26 -37.28 42.86
CA GLY A 17 -19.27 -37.75 41.48
C GLY A 17 -17.90 -37.48 40.86
N PRO A 18 -17.20 -38.48 40.31
CA PRO A 18 -15.93 -38.26 39.62
C PRO A 18 -16.18 -37.66 38.22
N ALA A 19 -15.24 -36.83 37.76
CA ALA A 19 -15.03 -36.44 36.36
C ALA A 19 -15.98 -35.39 35.71
N LYS A 20 -16.01 -34.16 36.23
CA LYS A 20 -16.42 -32.97 35.45
C LYS A 20 -15.38 -31.84 35.38
N CYS A 21 -14.21 -32.00 36.01
CA CYS A 21 -13.18 -30.96 36.02
C CYS A 21 -12.22 -30.98 34.81
N GLU A 22 -12.24 -32.02 33.97
CA GLU A 22 -11.21 -32.20 32.94
C GLU A 22 -11.60 -31.57 31.58
N GLU A 23 -12.89 -31.51 31.27
CA GLU A 23 -13.39 -31.03 29.97
C GLU A 23 -13.30 -29.50 29.81
N THR A 24 -13.28 -28.75 30.92
CA THR A 24 -13.18 -27.28 30.88
C THR A 24 -11.77 -26.76 30.55
N MET A 25 -10.71 -27.56 30.75
CA MET A 25 -9.32 -27.13 30.49
C MET A 25 -8.93 -27.20 29.01
N GLU A 26 -9.50 -28.11 28.21
CA GLU A 26 -9.18 -28.21 26.77
C GLU A 26 -9.79 -27.05 25.97
N PHE A 27 -10.92 -26.50 26.43
CA PHE A 27 -11.68 -25.47 25.71
C PHE A 27 -11.05 -24.08 25.76
N GLU A 28 -10.50 -23.69 26.91
CA GLU A 28 -9.80 -22.41 27.10
C GLU A 28 -8.55 -22.30 26.21
N GLY A 29 -7.97 -23.45 25.83
CA GLY A 29 -6.84 -23.52 24.91
C GLY A 29 -7.18 -23.09 23.48
N ALA A 30 -8.36 -23.44 22.96
CA ALA A 30 -8.68 -23.23 21.54
C ALA A 30 -8.88 -21.74 21.19
N SER A 31 -9.59 -21.00 22.03
CA SER A 31 -9.79 -19.55 21.85
C SER A 31 -8.48 -18.78 21.99
N THR A 32 -7.69 -19.13 23.01
CA THR A 32 -6.35 -18.57 23.24
C THR A 32 -5.45 -18.83 22.03
N VAL A 33 -5.44 -20.05 21.49
CA VAL A 33 -4.67 -20.40 20.28
C VAL A 33 -5.12 -19.58 19.07
N ALA A 34 -6.42 -19.42 18.85
CA ALA A 34 -6.94 -18.61 17.75
C ALA A 34 -6.49 -17.14 17.85
N GLN A 35 -6.57 -16.56 19.05
CA GLN A 35 -6.13 -15.19 19.33
C GLN A 35 -4.61 -15.03 19.17
N ILE A 36 -3.81 -15.99 19.65
CA ILE A 36 -2.35 -16.01 19.45
C ILE A 36 -2.03 -16.03 17.96
N ILE A 37 -2.64 -16.95 17.21
CA ILE A 37 -2.39 -17.08 15.76
C ILE A 37 -2.76 -15.78 15.05
N GLN A 38 -3.91 -15.18 15.39
CA GLN A 38 -4.34 -13.92 14.80
C GLN A 38 -3.39 -12.76 15.15
N GLY A 39 -3.00 -12.63 16.42
CA GLY A 39 -2.08 -11.60 16.90
C GLY A 39 -0.70 -11.70 16.25
N VAL A 40 -0.12 -12.91 16.19
CA VAL A 40 1.15 -13.18 15.51
C VAL A 40 1.05 -12.90 14.02
N ALA A 41 -0.04 -13.31 13.37
CA ALA A 41 -0.25 -13.02 11.96
C ALA A 41 -0.27 -11.51 11.70
N PHE A 42 -1.08 -10.74 12.44
CA PHE A 42 -1.19 -9.29 12.23
C PHE A 42 0.12 -8.56 12.54
N LEU A 43 0.84 -8.98 13.58
CA LEU A 43 2.15 -8.42 13.91
C LEU A 43 3.18 -8.75 12.80
N GLY A 44 3.20 -9.98 12.30
CA GLY A 44 4.04 -10.39 11.17
C GLY A 44 3.74 -9.59 9.91
N LEU A 45 2.45 -9.39 9.59
CA LEU A 45 2.01 -8.57 8.47
C LEU A 45 2.40 -7.10 8.66
N ALA A 46 2.26 -6.55 9.86
CA ALA A 46 2.69 -5.19 10.17
C ALA A 46 4.20 -5.02 9.96
N ILE A 47 5.02 -5.93 10.47
CA ILE A 47 6.48 -5.91 10.30
C ILE A 47 6.82 -5.95 8.81
N PHE A 48 6.22 -6.88 8.06
CA PHE A 48 6.39 -6.96 6.60
C PHE A 48 6.06 -5.63 5.91
N LEU A 49 4.95 -4.99 6.29
CA LEU A 49 4.52 -3.73 5.71
C LEU A 49 5.40 -2.53 6.10
N ILE A 50 5.96 -2.50 7.31
CA ILE A 50 6.94 -1.48 7.72
C ILE A 50 8.15 -1.54 6.77
N PHE A 51 8.67 -2.75 6.51
CA PHE A 51 9.79 -2.92 5.59
C PHE A 51 9.41 -2.59 4.13
N ALA A 52 8.20 -2.96 3.69
CA ALA A 52 7.72 -2.71 2.33
C ALA A 52 7.31 -1.25 2.04
N ASN A 53 7.04 -0.43 3.06
CA ASN A 53 6.41 0.90 2.92
C ASN A 53 7.25 2.08 3.45
N ASN A 54 8.57 1.93 3.63
CA ASN A 54 9.46 2.94 4.23
C ASN A 54 9.66 4.27 3.44
N ALA A 55 8.66 4.75 2.69
CA ALA A 55 8.68 6.03 1.99
C ALA A 55 7.96 7.14 2.78
N LYS A 56 8.50 8.37 2.72
CA LYS A 56 7.97 9.56 3.40
C LYS A 56 6.53 9.86 2.95
N VAL A 57 5.60 9.90 3.90
CA VAL A 57 4.19 10.25 3.69
C VAL A 57 4.03 11.78 3.67
N GLY A 58 4.10 12.40 2.49
CA GLY A 58 3.75 13.81 2.27
C GLY A 58 2.38 13.95 1.61
N SER A 59 1.60 14.99 1.96
CA SER A 59 0.25 15.38 1.46
C SER A 59 -0.26 14.64 0.21
N SER A 60 -0.95 13.51 0.40
CA SER A 60 -1.14 12.48 -0.66
C SER A 60 -2.49 12.50 -1.39
N ALA A 61 -3.39 13.44 -1.11
CA ALA A 61 -4.71 13.44 -1.75
C ALA A 61 -4.71 13.98 -3.20
N LYS A 62 -3.76 14.86 -3.53
CA LYS A 62 -3.54 15.39 -4.90
C LYS A 62 -2.35 14.72 -5.59
N ALA A 63 -1.73 13.77 -4.91
CA ALA A 63 -0.51 13.15 -5.35
C ALA A 63 -0.75 12.17 -6.52
N PRO A 64 0.30 11.85 -7.30
CA PRO A 64 0.23 10.79 -8.30
C PRO A 64 -0.31 9.49 -7.69
N LEU A 65 -0.94 8.67 -8.52
CA LEU A 65 -1.59 7.43 -8.09
C LEU A 65 -0.64 6.51 -7.30
N GLU A 66 0.66 6.53 -7.65
CA GLU A 66 1.72 5.84 -6.91
C GLU A 66 1.76 6.22 -5.42
N GLN A 67 1.83 7.51 -5.14
CA GLN A 67 1.95 8.04 -3.79
C GLN A 67 0.67 7.79 -2.98
N ARG A 68 -0.49 7.73 -3.64
CA ARG A 68 -1.76 7.30 -3.02
C ARG A 68 -1.69 5.84 -2.57
N TYR A 69 -1.23 4.92 -3.41
CA TYR A 69 -1.02 3.53 -3.02
C TYR A 69 -0.01 3.39 -1.89
N MET A 70 1.12 4.10 -1.96
CA MET A 70 2.12 4.11 -0.88
C MET A 70 1.50 4.56 0.45
N THR A 71 0.71 5.63 0.44
CA THR A 71 0.04 6.13 1.64
C THR A 71 -0.99 5.14 2.18
N ALA A 72 -1.83 4.57 1.32
CA ALA A 72 -2.82 3.56 1.72
C ALA A 72 -2.14 2.31 2.32
N CYS A 73 -1.01 1.90 1.75
CA CYS A 73 -0.20 0.81 2.27
C CYS A 73 0.41 1.14 3.64
N THR A 74 0.93 2.36 3.86
CA THR A 74 1.42 2.78 5.18
C THR A 74 0.31 2.82 6.22
N ILE A 75 -0.89 3.28 5.85
CA ILE A 75 -2.05 3.24 6.73
C ILE A 75 -2.45 1.79 7.03
N ALA A 76 -2.39 0.89 6.04
CA ALA A 76 -2.61 -0.54 6.24
C ALA A 76 -1.60 -1.17 7.22
N THR A 77 -0.37 -0.69 7.26
CA THR A 77 0.61 -1.06 8.30
C THR A 77 0.09 -0.73 9.69
N ALA A 78 -0.43 0.48 9.89
CA ALA A 78 -0.99 0.90 11.17
C ALA A 78 -2.21 0.06 11.56
N ILE A 79 -3.08 -0.28 10.60
CA ILE A 79 -4.21 -1.20 10.82
C ILE A 79 -3.71 -2.56 11.34
N CYS A 80 -2.64 -3.11 10.77
CA CYS A 80 -2.07 -4.38 11.21
C CYS A 80 -1.50 -4.28 12.63
N LEU A 81 -0.78 -3.20 12.94
CA LEU A 81 -0.25 -2.97 14.29
C LEU A 81 -1.37 -2.88 15.34
N PHE A 82 -2.42 -2.09 15.06
CA PHE A 82 -3.56 -1.99 15.97
C PHE A 82 -4.28 -3.32 16.11
N SER A 83 -4.52 -4.04 15.01
CA SER A 83 -5.17 -5.36 15.06
C SER A 83 -4.32 -6.36 15.87
N GLY A 84 -3.00 -6.40 15.66
CA GLY A 84 -2.10 -7.24 16.43
C GLY A 84 -2.10 -6.89 17.93
N PHE A 85 -2.09 -5.60 18.26
CA PHE A 85 -2.17 -5.12 19.65
C PHE A 85 -3.49 -5.51 20.33
N PHE A 86 -4.64 -5.29 19.70
CA PHE A 86 -5.92 -5.70 20.28
C PHE A 86 -6.05 -7.21 20.40
N ASN A 87 -5.50 -7.98 19.46
CA ASN A 87 -5.44 -9.44 19.58
C ASN A 87 -4.63 -9.89 20.79
N ILE A 88 -3.50 -9.22 21.08
CA ILE A 88 -2.72 -9.47 22.30
C ILE A 88 -3.53 -9.10 23.56
N LEU A 89 -4.29 -8.00 23.52
CA LEU A 89 -5.15 -7.63 24.65
C LEU A 89 -6.22 -8.68 24.95
N GLN A 90 -6.85 -9.28 23.94
CA GLN A 90 -7.88 -10.32 24.19
C GLN A 90 -7.30 -11.53 24.93
N MET A 91 -6.04 -11.87 24.66
CA MET A 91 -5.35 -12.98 25.36
C MET A 91 -5.14 -12.69 26.86
N THR A 92 -5.15 -11.41 27.27
CA THR A 92 -4.97 -11.06 28.68
C THR A 92 -6.23 -11.25 29.50
N GLY A 93 -7.40 -11.39 28.86
CA GLY A 93 -8.70 -11.45 29.50
C GLY A 93 -9.11 -10.16 30.23
N LEU A 94 -8.30 -9.09 30.14
CA LEU A 94 -8.56 -7.80 30.80
C LEU A 94 -9.80 -7.08 30.24
N ASP A 95 -10.22 -7.45 29.03
CA ASP A 95 -11.35 -6.88 28.32
C ASP A 95 -12.63 -7.73 28.37
N ASN A 96 -12.61 -8.83 29.13
CA ASN A 96 -13.78 -9.68 29.35
C ASN A 96 -14.81 -8.91 30.18
N PHE A 97 -15.98 -8.67 29.59
CA PHE A 97 -17.08 -8.00 30.25
C PHE A 97 -18.26 -8.95 30.44
N ASP A 98 -18.60 -9.23 31.70
CA ASP A 98 -19.74 -10.07 32.05
C ASP A 98 -21.03 -9.29 31.84
N LEU A 99 -21.81 -9.68 30.83
CA LEU A 99 -23.12 -9.07 30.59
C LEU A 99 -24.16 -9.70 31.54
N PRO A 100 -24.97 -8.90 32.26
CA PRO A 100 -25.95 -9.40 33.24
C PRO A 100 -27.13 -10.17 32.62
N ARG A 101 -27.13 -10.38 31.29
CA ARG A 101 -28.24 -10.92 30.51
C ARG A 101 -28.23 -12.45 30.43
N SER A 102 -27.06 -13.06 30.57
CA SER A 102 -26.87 -14.52 30.60
C SER A 102 -25.64 -14.81 31.44
N SER A 103 -25.80 -15.58 32.51
CA SER A 103 -24.74 -15.89 33.49
C SER A 103 -23.58 -16.74 32.94
N THR A 104 -23.47 -16.88 31.62
CA THR A 104 -22.58 -17.81 30.91
C THR A 104 -21.88 -17.20 29.70
N TYR A 105 -22.14 -15.93 29.35
CA TYR A 105 -21.52 -15.29 28.19
C TYR A 105 -20.71 -14.07 28.60
N THR A 106 -19.42 -14.14 28.30
CA THR A 106 -18.44 -13.05 28.49
C THR A 106 -18.23 -12.34 27.15
N LEU A 107 -18.40 -11.02 27.12
CA LEU A 107 -18.16 -10.23 25.92
C LEU A 107 -16.71 -9.73 25.88
N ASP A 108 -15.99 -10.03 24.82
CA ASP A 108 -14.62 -9.52 24.59
C ASP A 108 -14.67 -8.09 24.05
N LEU A 109 -14.51 -7.07 24.90
CA LEU A 109 -14.70 -5.66 24.52
C LEU A 109 -13.64 -5.15 23.55
N SER A 110 -12.44 -5.74 23.55
CA SER A 110 -11.36 -5.38 22.63
C SER A 110 -11.75 -5.52 21.16
N ARG A 111 -12.62 -6.49 20.81
CA ARG A 111 -13.02 -6.78 19.42
C ARG A 111 -13.84 -5.63 18.81
N PRO A 112 -14.95 -5.18 19.42
CA PRO A 112 -15.65 -3.98 18.98
C PRO A 112 -14.76 -2.73 18.88
N VAL A 113 -13.82 -2.55 19.82
CA VAL A 113 -12.90 -1.41 19.82
C VAL A 113 -11.91 -1.51 18.65
N GLU A 114 -11.35 -2.68 18.41
CA GLU A 114 -10.50 -2.95 17.24
C GLU A 114 -11.25 -2.63 15.95
N TRP A 115 -12.49 -3.11 15.80
CA TRP A 115 -13.31 -2.85 14.62
C TRP A 115 -13.58 -1.37 14.43
N LEU A 116 -13.97 -0.67 15.50
CA LEU A 116 -14.28 0.76 15.44
C LEU A 116 -13.07 1.61 15.03
N LEU A 117 -11.85 1.17 15.38
CA LEU A 117 -10.62 1.83 14.96
C LEU A 117 -10.19 1.44 13.55
N THR A 118 -10.22 0.15 13.21
CA THR A 118 -9.61 -0.36 11.97
C THR A 118 -10.51 -0.26 10.75
N CYS A 119 -11.80 -0.53 10.88
CA CYS A 119 -12.74 -0.55 9.76
C CYS A 119 -12.92 0.83 9.09
N PRO A 120 -13.11 1.95 9.83
CA PRO A 120 -13.15 3.28 9.22
C PRO A 120 -11.84 3.65 8.51
N ILE A 121 -10.70 3.19 9.01
CA ILE A 121 -9.38 3.42 8.41
C ILE A 121 -9.23 2.63 7.11
N ILE A 122 -9.69 1.37 7.05
CA ILE A 122 -9.74 0.59 5.79
C ILE A 122 -10.58 1.33 4.75
N GLN A 123 -11.74 1.85 5.16
CA GLN A 123 -12.59 2.62 4.26
C GLN A 123 -11.92 3.93 3.80
N LEU A 124 -11.16 4.58 4.68
CA LEU A 124 -10.36 5.75 4.33
C LEU A 124 -9.29 5.39 3.29
N CYS A 125 -8.63 4.24 3.39
CA CYS A 125 -7.68 3.75 2.38
C CYS A 125 -8.34 3.64 1.00
N LEU A 126 -9.54 3.05 0.91
CA LEU A 126 -10.29 2.98 -0.35
C LEU A 126 -10.52 4.39 -0.92
N VAL A 127 -11.03 5.33 -0.13
CA VAL A 127 -11.29 6.69 -0.63
C VAL A 127 -10.00 7.41 -1.06
N ILE A 128 -8.89 7.23 -0.34
CA ILE A 128 -7.57 7.80 -0.71
C ILE A 128 -7.12 7.26 -2.06
N ILE A 129 -7.24 5.96 -2.31
CA ILE A 129 -6.87 5.34 -3.59
C ILE A 129 -7.73 5.91 -4.72
N GLY A 130 -9.04 6.06 -4.48
CA GLY A 130 -9.96 6.66 -5.46
C GLY A 130 -9.60 8.11 -5.83
N GLY A 131 -8.97 8.84 -4.92
CA GLY A 131 -8.34 10.14 -5.16
C GLY A 131 -9.29 11.22 -5.68
N ALA A 132 -8.87 11.96 -6.70
CA ALA A 132 -9.62 13.11 -7.23
C ALA A 132 -10.89 12.73 -8.02
N ARG A 133 -11.01 11.48 -8.48
CA ARG A 133 -12.22 11.00 -9.17
C ARG A 133 -13.40 10.83 -8.23
N LEU A 134 -13.12 10.67 -6.93
CA LEU A 134 -14.18 10.61 -5.93
C LEU A 134 -14.49 12.03 -5.40
N PRO A 135 -15.78 12.35 -5.17
CA PRO A 135 -16.16 13.59 -4.53
C PRO A 135 -15.49 13.76 -3.16
N SER A 136 -15.01 14.97 -2.85
CA SER A 136 -14.23 15.25 -1.63
C SER A 136 -14.96 14.87 -0.33
N TYR A 137 -16.30 14.97 -0.29
CA TYR A 137 -17.08 14.62 0.91
C TYR A 137 -17.01 13.12 1.26
N ARG A 138 -16.72 12.23 0.29
CA ARG A 138 -16.59 10.78 0.51
C ARG A 138 -15.50 10.44 1.53
N LYS A 139 -14.45 11.27 1.61
CA LYS A 139 -13.29 11.09 2.51
C LYS A 139 -13.70 11.08 3.98
N PHE A 140 -14.72 11.85 4.33
CA PHE A 140 -15.23 11.91 5.70
C PHE A 140 -16.47 11.04 5.86
N MET A 141 -17.37 11.08 4.88
CA MET A 141 -18.67 10.41 4.95
C MET A 141 -18.55 8.88 5.01
N MET A 142 -17.65 8.26 4.23
CA MET A 142 -17.52 6.80 4.20
C MET A 142 -16.93 6.21 5.50
N PRO A 143 -15.83 6.75 6.07
CA PRO A 143 -15.36 6.33 7.39
C PRO A 143 -16.39 6.59 8.50
N LEU A 144 -17.08 7.73 8.47
CA LEU A 144 -18.11 8.05 9.46
C LEU A 144 -19.27 7.04 9.42
N LEU A 145 -19.79 6.74 8.22
CA LEU A 145 -20.86 5.75 8.04
C LEU A 145 -20.43 4.38 8.57
N THR A 146 -19.16 4.01 8.34
CA THR A 146 -18.56 2.77 8.86
C THR A 146 -18.51 2.76 10.38
N ALA A 147 -18.06 3.85 11.00
CA ALA A 147 -18.05 3.97 12.46
C ALA A 147 -19.47 3.94 13.04
N SER A 148 -20.42 4.63 12.41
CA SER A 148 -21.82 4.65 12.84
C SER A 148 -22.47 3.27 12.78
N MET A 149 -22.26 2.47 11.72
CA MET A 149 -22.83 1.12 11.67
C MET A 149 -22.22 0.22 12.76
N LEU A 150 -20.92 0.35 13.03
CA LEU A 150 -20.26 -0.43 14.07
C LEU A 150 -20.72 -0.03 15.47
N LEU A 151 -20.88 1.27 15.75
CA LEU A 151 -21.46 1.74 17.02
C LEU A 151 -22.87 1.19 17.25
N CYS A 152 -23.67 1.04 16.20
CA CYS A 152 -24.98 0.38 16.30
C CYS A 152 -24.84 -1.12 16.61
N GLY A 153 -23.86 -1.80 16.00
CA GLY A 153 -23.51 -3.17 16.35
C GLY A 153 -23.08 -3.32 17.81
N VAL A 154 -22.24 -2.42 18.32
CA VAL A 154 -21.82 -2.38 19.73
C VAL A 154 -23.04 -2.14 20.64
N ALA A 155 -23.89 -1.16 20.31
CA ALA A 155 -25.12 -0.91 21.05
C ALA A 155 -26.06 -2.14 21.04
N ALA A 156 -26.08 -2.90 19.95
CA ALA A 156 -26.82 -4.16 19.89
C ALA A 156 -26.24 -5.20 20.85
N MET A 157 -24.91 -5.34 20.94
CA MET A 157 -24.24 -6.25 21.88
C MET A 157 -24.53 -5.92 23.35
N PHE A 158 -24.61 -4.64 23.70
CA PHE A 158 -24.88 -4.19 25.08
C PHE A 158 -26.36 -4.15 25.45
N SER A 159 -27.26 -4.40 24.50
CA SER A 159 -28.70 -4.39 24.74
C SER A 159 -29.29 -5.79 24.61
N ALA A 160 -30.60 -5.91 24.40
CA ALA A 160 -31.58 -5.86 25.46
C ALA A 160 -32.92 -6.39 24.94
N GLY A 161 -33.03 -7.62 24.44
CA GLY A 161 -34.30 -8.17 23.93
C GLY A 161 -34.71 -7.49 22.63
N ALA A 162 -35.88 -6.87 22.59
CA ALA A 162 -36.33 -6.12 21.40
C ALA A 162 -35.39 -4.95 21.06
N MET A 163 -34.76 -4.32 22.06
CA MET A 163 -33.80 -3.23 21.81
C MET A 163 -32.53 -3.72 21.10
N SER A 164 -32.12 -4.95 21.41
CA SER A 164 -31.28 -5.87 20.58
C SER A 164 -31.42 -5.63 19.08
N TRP A 165 -32.55 -6.12 18.64
CA TRP A 165 -32.94 -6.18 17.24
C TRP A 165 -33.20 -4.81 16.64
N ALA A 166 -33.64 -3.83 17.42
CA ALA A 166 -33.81 -2.46 16.95
C ALA A 166 -32.45 -1.83 16.55
N TRP A 167 -31.43 -1.96 17.39
CA TRP A 167 -30.08 -1.50 17.08
C TRP A 167 -29.46 -2.28 15.92
N PHE A 168 -29.65 -3.60 15.90
CA PHE A 168 -29.19 -4.44 14.80
C PHE A 168 -29.83 -4.03 13.46
N ALA A 169 -31.15 -3.88 13.41
CA ALA A 169 -31.87 -3.46 12.20
C ALA A 169 -31.41 -2.08 11.72
N PHE A 170 -31.19 -1.14 12.64
CA PHE A 170 -30.66 0.18 12.31
C PHE A 170 -29.21 0.10 11.77
N GLY A 171 -28.35 -0.70 12.40
CA GLY A 171 -27.00 -0.99 11.91
C GLY A 171 -26.99 -1.64 10.53
N PHE A 172 -27.91 -2.57 10.27
CA PHE A 172 -28.05 -3.25 8.98
C PHE A 172 -28.52 -2.30 7.86
N MET A 173 -29.39 -1.33 8.17
CA MET A 173 -29.74 -0.26 7.22
C MET A 173 -28.52 0.62 6.88
N LEU A 174 -27.69 0.96 7.88
CA LEU A 174 -26.44 1.68 7.65
C LEU A 174 -25.45 0.86 6.83
N TRP A 175 -25.34 -0.45 7.08
CA TRP A 175 -24.52 -1.38 6.29
C TRP A 175 -25.00 -1.48 4.83
N SER A 176 -26.32 -1.49 4.60
CA SER A 176 -26.90 -1.47 3.25
C SER A 176 -26.58 -0.16 2.53
N THR A 177 -26.68 0.97 3.24
CA THR A 177 -26.28 2.30 2.75
C THR A 177 -24.77 2.35 2.43
N PHE A 178 -23.94 1.75 3.28
CA PHE A 178 -22.50 1.63 3.08
C PHE A 178 -22.17 0.82 1.83
N THR A 179 -22.86 -0.31 1.62
CA THR A 179 -22.68 -1.15 0.44
C THR A 179 -23.09 -0.40 -0.83
N TYR A 180 -24.25 0.26 -0.81
CA TYR A 180 -24.71 1.12 -1.90
C TYR A 180 -23.66 2.18 -2.27
N PHE A 181 -23.10 2.88 -1.27
CA PHE A 181 -22.11 3.90 -1.54
C PHE A 181 -20.76 3.36 -2.01
N ASN A 182 -20.31 2.19 -1.55
CA ASN A 182 -19.13 1.55 -2.12
C ASN A 182 -19.35 1.14 -3.58
N ILE A 183 -20.54 0.67 -3.94
CA ILE A 183 -20.92 0.41 -5.34
C ILE A 183 -20.92 1.71 -6.15
N GLN A 184 -21.46 2.79 -5.58
CA GLN A 184 -21.46 4.09 -6.23
C GLN A 184 -20.04 4.63 -6.43
N GLN A 185 -19.12 4.43 -5.48
CA GLN A 185 -17.71 4.82 -5.63
C GLN A 185 -17.02 4.10 -6.79
N ILE A 186 -17.39 2.85 -7.09
CA ILE A 186 -16.87 2.12 -8.26
C ILE A 186 -17.30 2.82 -9.54
N ALA A 187 -18.57 3.17 -9.65
CA ALA A 187 -19.10 3.90 -10.81
C ALA A 187 -18.49 5.30 -10.92
N GLU A 188 -18.40 6.05 -9.81
CA GLU A 188 -17.77 7.38 -9.76
C GLU A 188 -16.28 7.33 -10.16
N HIS A 189 -15.54 6.32 -9.73
CA HIS A 189 -14.10 6.18 -10.03
C HIS A 189 -13.82 5.82 -11.50
N SER A 190 -14.79 5.20 -12.17
CA SER A 190 -14.71 4.73 -13.56
C SER A 190 -15.53 5.59 -14.53
N ASP A 191 -16.03 6.76 -14.10
CA ASP A 191 -16.92 7.61 -14.90
C ASP A 191 -18.14 6.85 -15.47
N GLY A 192 -18.61 5.82 -14.76
CA GLY A 192 -19.76 4.98 -15.11
C GLY A 192 -19.43 3.76 -15.99
N GLU A 193 -18.16 3.55 -16.36
CA GLU A 193 -17.77 2.40 -17.21
C GLU A 193 -17.79 1.07 -16.46
N GLU A 194 -17.53 1.10 -15.15
CA GLU A 194 -17.54 -0.07 -14.29
C GLU A 194 -18.71 -0.06 -13.31
N GLY A 195 -19.26 -1.26 -13.06
CA GLY A 195 -20.29 -1.50 -12.06
C GLY A 195 -19.85 -2.57 -11.08
N PHE A 196 -20.74 -2.97 -10.16
CA PHE A 196 -20.43 -4.00 -9.16
C PHE A 196 -19.98 -5.34 -9.81
N LEU A 197 -20.67 -5.76 -10.88
CA LEU A 197 -20.43 -7.03 -11.57
C LEU A 197 -19.56 -6.93 -12.84
N LYS A 198 -19.22 -5.71 -13.29
CA LYS A 198 -18.53 -5.48 -14.57
C LYS A 198 -17.38 -4.50 -14.42
N GLY A 199 -16.22 -4.83 -15.01
CA GLY A 199 -15.03 -3.99 -15.08
C GLY A 199 -13.76 -4.80 -14.88
N GLU A 200 -12.58 -4.18 -14.89
CA GLU A 200 -11.32 -4.82 -14.48
C GLU A 200 -10.42 -3.96 -13.58
N SER A 201 -10.83 -2.75 -13.20
CA SER A 201 -10.03 -1.85 -12.37
C SER A 201 -9.66 -2.47 -11.02
N ASP A 202 -8.45 -2.15 -10.57
CA ASP A 202 -7.96 -2.57 -9.27
C ASP A 202 -8.76 -1.92 -8.12
N PHE A 203 -9.25 -0.69 -8.33
CA PHE A 203 -10.14 -0.01 -7.39
C PHE A 203 -11.43 -0.79 -7.17
N ARG A 204 -12.09 -1.25 -8.25
CA ARG A 204 -13.29 -2.09 -8.14
C ARG A 204 -13.01 -3.35 -7.36
N LYS A 205 -11.94 -4.07 -7.69
CA LYS A 205 -11.60 -5.34 -7.02
C LYS A 205 -11.41 -5.14 -5.53
N LEU A 206 -10.71 -4.09 -5.11
CA LEU A 206 -10.56 -3.72 -3.69
C LEU A 206 -11.92 -3.44 -3.03
N SER A 207 -12.79 -2.64 -3.65
CA SER A 207 -14.13 -2.34 -3.10
C SER A 207 -15.02 -3.58 -3.00
N VAL A 208 -14.99 -4.45 -4.01
CA VAL A 208 -15.75 -5.71 -4.01
C VAL A 208 -15.25 -6.67 -2.94
N ILE A 209 -13.93 -6.77 -2.74
CA ILE A 209 -13.35 -7.58 -1.65
C ILE A 209 -13.87 -7.10 -0.30
N VAL A 210 -13.90 -5.78 -0.04
CA VAL A 210 -14.43 -5.25 1.22
C VAL A 210 -15.91 -5.60 1.39
N ILE A 211 -16.76 -5.37 0.38
CA ILE A 211 -18.20 -5.71 0.47
C ILE A 211 -18.40 -7.20 0.76
N LEU A 212 -17.75 -8.08 -0.02
CA LEU A 212 -17.93 -9.52 0.09
C LEU A 212 -17.39 -10.10 1.40
N THR A 213 -16.24 -9.61 1.87
CA THR A 213 -15.66 -10.11 3.13
C THR A 213 -16.32 -9.53 4.37
N TRP A 214 -17.06 -8.42 4.26
CA TRP A 214 -17.75 -7.81 5.39
C TRP A 214 -19.21 -8.26 5.52
N PHE A 215 -19.83 -8.75 4.45
CA PHE A 215 -21.18 -9.32 4.48
C PHE A 215 -21.38 -10.46 5.50
N PRO A 216 -20.41 -11.37 5.71
CA PRO A 216 -20.55 -12.43 6.71
C PRO A 216 -20.67 -11.94 8.15
N PHE A 217 -20.18 -10.74 8.50
CA PHE A 217 -20.24 -10.23 9.89
C PHE A 217 -21.68 -10.08 10.42
N PRO A 218 -22.62 -9.38 9.75
CA PRO A 218 -24.01 -9.33 10.18
C PRO A 218 -24.69 -10.70 10.15
N CYS A 219 -24.35 -11.58 9.21
CA CYS A 219 -24.86 -12.95 9.20
C CYS A 219 -24.40 -13.74 10.44
N TRP A 220 -23.11 -13.63 10.77
CA TRP A 220 -22.52 -14.27 11.94
C TRP A 220 -23.14 -13.75 13.23
N PHE A 221 -23.39 -12.44 13.34
CA PHE A 221 -24.11 -11.84 14.47
C PHE A 221 -25.52 -12.42 14.66
N ILE A 222 -26.26 -12.69 13.57
CA ILE A 222 -27.60 -13.29 13.65
C ILE A 222 -27.51 -14.73 14.20
N VAL A 223 -26.50 -15.49 13.78
CA VAL A 223 -26.33 -16.91 14.13
C VAL A 223 -25.75 -17.07 15.54
N SER A 224 -24.94 -16.13 16.00
CA SER A 224 -24.26 -16.16 17.29
C SER A 224 -25.22 -15.89 18.48
N PRO A 225 -24.81 -16.12 19.74
CA PRO A 225 -25.62 -15.93 20.95
C PRO A 225 -26.13 -14.49 21.15
N GLU A 226 -25.45 -13.52 20.56
CA GLU A 226 -25.83 -12.11 20.57
C GLU A 226 -27.11 -11.87 19.74
N GLY A 227 -27.39 -12.73 18.75
CA GLY A 227 -28.58 -12.72 17.91
C GLY A 227 -29.59 -13.80 18.30
N LEU A 228 -29.71 -14.83 17.46
CA LEU A 228 -30.65 -15.94 17.65
C LEU A 228 -30.12 -17.05 18.56
N GLY A 229 -28.80 -17.11 18.79
CA GLY A 229 -28.16 -18.19 19.55
C GLY A 229 -28.34 -19.54 18.89
N LEU A 230 -28.10 -19.64 17.58
CA LEU A 230 -28.11 -20.94 16.90
C LEU A 230 -26.84 -21.74 17.20
N VAL A 231 -25.71 -21.03 17.36
CA VAL A 231 -24.43 -21.60 17.81
C VAL A 231 -24.23 -21.24 19.27
N TRP A 232 -24.20 -22.25 20.15
CA TRP A 232 -24.02 -22.07 21.60
C TRP A 232 -22.57 -22.27 22.05
N ASP A 233 -21.74 -22.83 21.17
CA ASP A 233 -20.35 -23.12 21.45
C ASP A 233 -19.51 -21.84 21.39
N ILE A 234 -19.03 -21.41 22.55
CA ILE A 234 -18.24 -20.17 22.71
C ILE A 234 -16.93 -20.21 21.90
N THR A 235 -16.32 -21.39 21.76
CA THR A 235 -15.09 -21.57 20.99
C THR A 235 -15.37 -21.38 19.50
N ILE A 236 -16.44 -21.99 18.99
CA ILE A 236 -16.82 -21.82 17.57
C ILE A 236 -17.10 -20.34 17.27
N ILE A 237 -17.79 -19.64 18.18
CA ILE A 237 -18.09 -18.21 18.02
C ILE A 237 -16.80 -17.38 17.96
N GLN A 238 -15.89 -17.59 18.90
CA GLN A 238 -14.62 -16.87 18.96
C GLN A 238 -13.74 -17.16 17.74
N VAL A 239 -13.62 -18.42 17.33
CA VAL A 239 -12.90 -18.83 16.11
C VAL A 239 -13.53 -18.21 14.88
N GLY A 240 -14.86 -18.20 14.76
CA GLY A 240 -15.55 -17.60 13.63
C GLY A 240 -15.28 -16.10 13.49
N TRP A 241 -15.35 -15.35 14.60
CA TRP A 241 -14.98 -13.94 14.61
C TRP A 241 -13.50 -13.71 14.23
N ALA A 242 -12.60 -14.57 14.70
CA ALA A 242 -11.18 -14.51 14.36
C ALA A 242 -10.94 -14.75 12.86
N VAL A 243 -11.54 -15.79 12.30
CA VAL A 243 -11.45 -16.14 10.88
C VAL A 243 -11.99 -15.01 10.00
N LEU A 244 -13.16 -14.45 10.33
CA LEU A 244 -13.74 -13.31 9.60
C LEU A 244 -12.84 -12.08 9.65
N ASN A 245 -12.21 -11.80 10.79
CA ASN A 245 -11.25 -10.71 10.95
C ASN A 245 -10.01 -10.90 10.09
N VAL A 246 -9.43 -12.10 10.10
CA VAL A 246 -8.26 -12.43 9.28
C VAL A 246 -8.62 -12.29 7.80
N ILE A 247 -9.69 -12.95 7.33
CA ILE A 247 -10.09 -12.92 5.91
C ILE A 247 -10.33 -11.49 5.42
N SER A 248 -11.09 -10.68 6.18
CA SER A 248 -11.46 -9.33 5.75
C SER A 248 -10.26 -8.37 5.72
N LYS A 249 -9.43 -8.36 6.78
CA LYS A 249 -8.28 -7.44 6.85
C LYS A 249 -7.10 -7.93 6.04
N PHE A 250 -6.69 -9.20 6.16
CA PHE A 250 -5.58 -9.73 5.37
C PHE A 250 -5.91 -9.74 3.89
N GLY A 251 -7.12 -10.19 3.52
CA GLY A 251 -7.54 -10.21 2.12
C GLY A 251 -7.45 -8.82 1.48
N PHE A 252 -7.94 -7.79 2.17
CA PHE A 252 -7.81 -6.41 1.72
C PHE A 252 -6.35 -5.95 1.61
N ILE A 253 -5.56 -6.15 2.67
CA ILE A 253 -4.18 -5.61 2.76
C ILE A 253 -3.23 -6.31 1.77
N LEU A 254 -3.32 -7.64 1.63
CA LEU A 254 -2.54 -8.38 0.66
C LEU A 254 -2.91 -7.98 -0.77
N HIS A 255 -4.20 -7.81 -1.05
CA HIS A 255 -4.63 -7.35 -2.37
C HIS A 255 -4.15 -5.92 -2.65
N LEU A 256 -4.23 -5.03 -1.66
CA LEU A 256 -3.71 -3.66 -1.77
C LEU A 256 -2.20 -3.63 -2.06
N GLN A 257 -1.41 -4.45 -1.37
CA GLN A 257 0.02 -4.60 -1.64
C GLN A 257 0.29 -5.14 -3.04
N HIS A 258 -0.46 -6.15 -3.47
CA HIS A 258 -0.32 -6.72 -4.80
C HIS A 258 -0.61 -5.68 -5.91
N VAL A 259 -1.66 -4.88 -5.75
CA VAL A 259 -1.99 -3.78 -6.66
C VAL A 259 -0.87 -2.75 -6.69
N LYS A 260 -0.36 -2.33 -5.52
CA LYS A 260 0.79 -1.43 -5.42
C LYS A 260 2.00 -1.98 -6.20
N THR A 261 2.41 -3.23 -5.95
CA THR A 261 3.56 -3.84 -6.63
C THR A 261 3.38 -3.92 -8.14
N ARG A 262 2.18 -4.29 -8.62
CA ARG A 262 1.87 -4.29 -10.06
C ARG A 262 1.97 -2.91 -10.67
N TYR A 263 1.48 -1.89 -9.96
CA TYR A 263 1.53 -0.51 -10.44
C TYR A 263 2.97 0.01 -10.52
N CYS A 264 3.79 -0.20 -9.49
CA CYS A 264 5.20 0.18 -9.51
C CYS A 264 5.98 -0.51 -10.64
N LYS A 265 5.78 -1.83 -10.85
CA LYS A 265 6.43 -2.56 -11.95
C LYS A 265 6.03 -2.02 -13.33
N LYS A 266 4.77 -1.60 -13.51
CA LYS A 266 4.33 -0.97 -14.76
C LYS A 266 5.03 0.36 -14.99
N LEU A 267 5.16 1.20 -13.95
CA LEU A 267 5.88 2.47 -14.07
C LEU A 267 7.37 2.29 -14.37
N GLU A 268 8.01 1.31 -13.73
CA GLU A 268 9.41 0.97 -13.98
C GLU A 268 9.62 0.51 -15.42
N ALA A 269 8.80 -0.43 -15.91
CA ALA A 269 8.86 -0.89 -17.29
C ALA A 269 8.60 0.25 -18.30
N THR A 270 7.65 1.14 -18.02
CA THR A 270 7.42 2.33 -18.84
C THR A 270 8.65 3.24 -18.85
N ARG A 271 9.28 3.46 -17.69
CA ARG A 271 10.49 4.29 -17.59
C ARG A 271 11.66 3.70 -18.35
N GLU A 272 11.89 2.39 -18.27
CA GLU A 272 12.93 1.69 -19.03
C GLU A 272 12.71 1.81 -20.54
N LEU A 273 11.45 1.71 -20.99
CA LEU A 273 11.09 1.85 -22.40
C LEU A 273 11.37 3.26 -22.94
N TYR A 274 11.19 4.30 -22.10
CA TYR A 274 11.57 5.67 -22.45
C TYR A 274 13.10 5.88 -22.48
N VAL A 275 13.87 5.22 -21.61
CA VAL A 275 15.34 5.35 -21.58
C VAL A 275 15.99 4.68 -22.79
N LEU A 276 15.47 3.54 -23.23
CA LEU A 276 15.99 2.85 -24.41
C LEU A 276 15.71 3.63 -25.72
N ASP A 277 14.66 4.45 -25.75
CA ASP A 277 14.35 5.29 -26.90
C ASP A 277 15.32 6.47 -27.09
N ASP A 278 15.90 7.00 -26.01
CA ASP A 278 16.90 8.07 -26.10
C ASP A 278 18.29 7.53 -26.54
N ALA A 279 18.56 6.23 -26.37
CA ALA A 279 19.85 5.62 -26.72
C ALA A 279 20.00 5.28 -28.22
N ASP A 280 18.88 5.13 -28.95
CA ASP A 280 18.87 4.55 -30.32
C ASP A 280 18.72 5.60 -31.44
N GLY A 281 18.99 6.87 -31.14
CA GLY A 281 19.29 7.92 -32.13
C GLY A 281 18.14 8.89 -32.44
N MET A 282 18.50 10.17 -32.48
CA MET A 282 17.63 11.34 -32.74
C MET A 282 16.68 11.21 -33.95
N ASN A 283 16.96 10.31 -34.91
CA ASN A 283 16.08 10.07 -36.06
C ASN A 283 14.82 9.25 -35.71
N LYS A 284 14.86 8.31 -34.76
CA LYS A 284 13.65 7.57 -34.33
C LYS A 284 12.73 8.42 -33.44
N GLN A 285 13.29 9.42 -32.76
CA GLN A 285 12.53 10.33 -31.92
C GLN A 285 11.63 11.26 -32.76
N ALA A 286 12.06 11.66 -33.96
CA ALA A 286 11.22 12.37 -34.92
C ALA A 286 10.04 11.51 -35.41
N ASP A 287 10.27 10.24 -35.73
CA ASP A 287 9.20 9.32 -36.16
C ASP A 287 8.22 8.99 -35.03
N LYS A 288 8.71 8.86 -33.79
CA LYS A 288 7.88 8.66 -32.61
C LYS A 288 7.13 9.91 -32.19
N ILE A 289 7.70 11.10 -32.28
CA ILE A 289 6.96 12.35 -32.09
C ILE A 289 5.87 12.45 -33.15
N THR A 290 6.18 12.12 -34.41
CA THR A 290 5.17 12.06 -35.48
C THR A 290 4.07 11.03 -35.20
N CYS A 291 4.41 9.87 -34.64
CA CYS A 291 3.45 8.82 -34.27
C CYS A 291 2.62 9.19 -33.03
N LEU A 292 3.22 9.78 -32.00
CA LEU A 292 2.54 10.28 -30.80
C LEU A 292 1.64 11.47 -31.15
N VAL A 293 2.09 12.38 -32.01
CA VAL A 293 1.28 13.47 -32.55
C VAL A 293 0.13 12.88 -33.36
N ARG A 294 0.36 11.86 -34.19
CA ARG A 294 -0.71 11.14 -34.91
C ARG A 294 -1.71 10.49 -33.96
N GLU A 295 -1.28 9.75 -32.95
CA GLU A 295 -2.16 9.06 -31.99
C GLU A 295 -2.90 10.07 -31.09
N THR A 296 -2.24 11.16 -30.71
CA THR A 296 -2.84 12.28 -29.96
C THR A 296 -3.85 13.03 -30.82
N MET A 297 -3.59 13.22 -32.12
CA MET A 297 -4.54 13.85 -33.07
C MET A 297 -5.72 12.92 -33.40
N VAL A 298 -5.51 11.61 -33.49
CA VAL A 298 -6.59 10.60 -33.65
C VAL A 298 -7.44 10.53 -32.36
N SER A 299 -6.81 10.63 -31.20
CA SER A 299 -7.51 10.75 -29.91
C SER A 299 -8.27 12.08 -29.80
N LEU A 300 -7.67 13.21 -30.22
CA LEU A 300 -8.32 14.52 -30.26
C LEU A 300 -9.51 14.54 -31.22
N THR A 301 -9.41 13.94 -32.40
CA THR A 301 -10.53 13.83 -33.36
C THR A 301 -11.67 12.98 -32.80
N SER A 302 -11.38 11.92 -32.02
CA SER A 302 -12.40 11.13 -31.33
C SER A 302 -13.08 11.87 -30.15
N HIS A 303 -12.44 12.94 -29.65
CA HIS A 303 -12.92 13.77 -28.54
C HIS A 303 -13.12 15.25 -28.96
N CYS A 304 -13.40 15.49 -30.24
CA CYS A 304 -13.39 16.83 -30.82
C CYS A 304 -14.36 17.76 -30.10
N ASP A 305 -15.55 17.28 -29.72
CA ASP A 305 -16.55 18.06 -28.96
C ASP A 305 -16.05 18.47 -27.58
N ARG A 306 -15.28 17.61 -26.91
CA ARG A 306 -14.72 17.89 -25.58
C ARG A 306 -13.56 18.89 -25.65
N PHE A 307 -12.74 18.78 -26.70
CA PHE A 307 -11.69 19.74 -26.99
C PHE A 307 -12.26 21.12 -27.36
N LEU A 308 -13.28 21.15 -28.22
CA LEU A 308 -13.99 22.38 -28.58
C LEU A 308 -14.59 23.06 -27.35
N LYS A 309 -15.24 22.26 -26.49
CA LYS A 309 -15.80 22.74 -25.22
C LYS A 309 -14.71 23.31 -24.30
N LEU A 310 -13.54 22.68 -24.20
CA LEU A 310 -12.42 23.21 -23.43
C LEU A 310 -11.85 24.51 -24.00
N MET A 311 -11.78 24.67 -25.33
CA MET A 311 -11.36 25.92 -25.95
C MET A 311 -12.37 27.05 -25.72
N ILE A 312 -13.67 26.75 -25.82
CA ILE A 312 -14.75 27.70 -25.50
C ILE A 312 -14.71 28.08 -24.02
N ASP A 313 -14.59 27.11 -23.12
CA ASP A 313 -14.55 27.30 -21.66
C ASP A 313 -13.28 28.05 -21.20
N SER A 314 -12.17 27.94 -21.94
CA SER A 314 -10.92 28.69 -21.69
C SER A 314 -10.91 30.09 -22.32
N GLY A 315 -12.00 30.52 -22.96
CA GLY A 315 -12.13 31.85 -23.55
C GLY A 315 -11.38 32.03 -24.87
N ILE A 316 -10.88 30.94 -25.47
CA ILE A 316 -10.28 30.95 -26.81
C ILE A 316 -11.42 31.03 -27.83
N THR A 317 -11.94 32.23 -28.02
CA THR A 317 -13.05 32.55 -28.94
C THR A 317 -12.58 33.26 -30.20
N SER A 318 -11.28 33.53 -30.31
CA SER A 318 -10.71 34.21 -31.47
C SER A 318 -10.55 33.23 -32.63
N THR A 319 -11.32 33.45 -33.69
CA THR A 319 -11.19 32.78 -34.98
C THR A 319 -9.78 32.92 -35.56
N ASP A 320 -9.05 33.99 -35.19
CA ASP A 320 -7.70 34.27 -35.68
C ASP A 320 -6.67 33.26 -35.16
N ILE A 321 -6.85 32.72 -33.95
CA ILE A 321 -5.95 31.69 -33.39
C ILE A 321 -6.14 30.37 -34.14
N LEU A 322 -7.39 30.03 -34.45
CA LEU A 322 -7.73 28.83 -35.23
C LEU A 322 -7.24 28.96 -36.68
N GLU A 323 -7.33 30.16 -37.24
CA GLU A 323 -6.82 30.48 -38.58
C GLU A 323 -5.29 30.45 -38.65
N ARG A 324 -4.59 30.94 -37.61
CA ARG A 324 -3.12 30.80 -37.49
C ARG A 324 -2.67 29.35 -37.33
N LEU A 325 -3.40 28.53 -36.57
CA LEU A 325 -3.17 27.08 -36.48
C LEU A 325 -3.38 26.39 -37.83
N THR A 326 -4.36 26.85 -38.61
CA THR A 326 -4.64 26.32 -39.95
C THR A 326 -3.58 26.74 -40.95
N GLN A 327 -3.10 27.99 -40.89
CA GLN A 327 -2.01 28.52 -41.73
C GLN A 327 -0.66 27.88 -41.39
N ALA A 328 -0.40 27.55 -40.13
CA ALA A 328 0.81 26.82 -39.72
C ALA A 328 0.87 25.38 -40.26
N LEU A 329 -0.25 24.86 -40.77
CA LEU A 329 -0.35 23.56 -41.44
C LEU A 329 -0.29 23.67 -42.97
N GLU A 330 -0.12 24.87 -43.54
CA GLU A 330 0.19 25.01 -44.95
C GLU A 330 1.66 24.63 -45.18
N PRO A 331 1.96 23.70 -46.09
CA PRO A 331 3.34 23.42 -46.45
C PRO A 331 3.94 24.68 -47.06
N GLY A 332 4.87 25.31 -46.34
CA GLY A 332 5.51 26.54 -46.75
C GLY A 332 6.15 26.37 -48.13
N GLY A 333 5.70 27.17 -49.10
CA GLY A 333 6.31 27.25 -50.42
C GLY A 333 7.73 27.79 -50.31
N GLY A 334 8.71 26.89 -50.23
CA GLY A 334 10.11 27.24 -50.13
C GLY A 334 11.01 26.03 -50.38
N SER A 335 11.56 25.98 -51.59
CA SER A 335 12.61 25.08 -52.11
C SER A 335 12.30 23.59 -52.25
N ASP A 336 12.30 23.16 -53.52
CA ASP A 336 12.37 21.79 -54.01
C ASP A 336 13.47 20.96 -53.32
N GLU A 337 13.07 19.98 -52.51
CA GLU A 337 13.81 18.71 -52.44
C GLU A 337 12.84 17.57 -52.17
N ALA A 338 12.69 16.72 -53.19
CA ALA A 338 11.78 15.61 -53.22
C ALA A 338 12.28 14.46 -52.32
N LEU A 339 11.71 14.32 -51.13
CA LEU A 339 11.72 13.05 -50.38
C LEU A 339 10.39 12.89 -49.61
N GLU A 340 9.61 11.87 -50.00
CA GLU A 340 8.41 11.29 -49.36
C GLU A 340 7.16 12.18 -49.10
N GLY A 341 6.45 12.57 -50.17
CA GLY A 341 5.18 13.32 -50.12
C GLY A 341 3.87 12.51 -49.95
N GLY A 342 3.90 11.21 -49.64
CA GLY A 342 2.67 10.39 -49.62
C GLY A 342 1.96 10.28 -48.26
N LEU A 343 2.69 10.40 -47.15
CA LEU A 343 2.18 10.04 -45.81
C LEU A 343 1.64 11.25 -45.02
N VAL A 344 2.09 12.47 -45.36
CA VAL A 344 1.72 13.71 -44.67
C VAL A 344 0.41 14.30 -45.22
N GLU A 345 0.18 14.26 -46.53
CA GLU A 345 -1.07 14.76 -47.15
C GLU A 345 -2.31 14.02 -46.63
N GLY A 346 -2.22 12.69 -46.44
CA GLY A 346 -3.33 11.87 -45.93
C GLY A 346 -3.73 12.15 -44.46
N LEU A 347 -2.87 12.84 -43.68
CA LEU A 347 -3.13 13.17 -42.27
C LEU A 347 -3.46 14.65 -42.06
N VAL A 348 -2.87 15.53 -42.87
CA VAL A 348 -3.09 16.98 -42.80
C VAL A 348 -4.50 17.34 -43.26
N ASP A 349 -5.03 16.67 -44.30
CA ASP A 349 -6.35 17.00 -44.83
C ASP A 349 -7.52 16.68 -43.88
N PRO A 350 -7.57 15.52 -43.18
CA PRO A 350 -8.59 15.26 -42.17
C PRO A 350 -8.57 16.26 -41.00
N PHE A 351 -7.38 16.67 -40.55
CA PHE A 351 -7.25 17.62 -39.44
C PHE A 351 -7.58 19.06 -39.89
N ARG A 352 -7.18 19.44 -41.10
CA ARG A 352 -7.58 20.70 -41.74
C ARG A 352 -9.10 20.76 -41.88
N LYS A 353 -9.72 19.67 -42.33
CA LYS A 353 -11.18 19.57 -42.39
C LYS A 353 -11.81 19.73 -41.00
N MET A 354 -11.27 19.04 -39.99
CA MET A 354 -11.75 19.17 -38.60
C MET A 354 -11.62 20.61 -38.05
N LEU A 355 -10.53 21.32 -38.34
CA LEU A 355 -10.34 22.72 -37.95
C LEU A 355 -11.31 23.66 -38.67
N ASN A 356 -11.59 23.40 -39.95
CA ASN A 356 -12.57 24.17 -40.70
C ASN A 356 -14.00 23.90 -40.21
N ASP A 357 -14.36 22.64 -39.93
CA ASP A 357 -15.65 22.25 -39.35
C ASP A 357 -15.84 22.90 -37.96
N ALA A 358 -14.77 22.93 -37.15
CA ALA A 358 -14.73 23.63 -35.86
C ALA A 358 -14.89 25.16 -36.01
N LYS A 359 -14.27 25.77 -37.02
CA LYS A 359 -14.38 27.20 -37.34
C LYS A 359 -15.82 27.54 -37.73
N GLU A 360 -16.44 26.73 -38.59
CA GLU A 360 -17.84 26.89 -39.01
C GLU A 360 -18.81 26.75 -37.84
N ALA A 361 -18.64 25.71 -37.00
CA ALA A 361 -19.47 25.51 -35.80
C ALA A 361 -19.35 26.67 -34.80
N LEU A 362 -18.14 27.22 -34.61
CA LEU A 362 -17.91 28.39 -33.77
C LEU A 362 -18.57 29.65 -34.35
N MET A 363 -18.48 29.85 -35.68
CA MET A 363 -19.16 30.95 -36.36
C MET A 363 -20.69 30.84 -36.25
N GLU A 364 -21.26 29.64 -36.42
CA GLU A 364 -22.69 29.40 -36.20
C GLU A 364 -23.10 29.71 -34.76
N HIS A 365 -22.30 29.29 -33.77
CA HIS A 365 -22.57 29.56 -32.37
C HIS A 365 -22.47 31.06 -32.03
N MET A 366 -21.54 31.79 -32.66
CA MET A 366 -21.42 33.24 -32.54
C MET A 366 -22.59 33.97 -33.22
N MET A 367 -23.05 33.51 -34.38
CA MET A 367 -24.21 34.07 -35.08
C MET A 367 -25.52 33.80 -34.32
N ALA A 368 -25.67 32.61 -33.72
CA ALA A 368 -26.79 32.26 -32.85
C ALA A 368 -26.79 33.10 -31.55
N ALA A 369 -25.61 33.36 -30.96
CA ALA A 369 -25.48 34.21 -29.78
C ALA A 369 -25.69 35.72 -30.07
N GLY A 370 -25.47 36.15 -31.32
CA GLY A 370 -25.70 37.53 -31.78
C GLY A 370 -27.17 37.89 -32.01
N GLY A 371 -28.08 36.92 -32.07
CA GLY A 371 -29.49 37.12 -32.41
C GLY A 371 -30.41 37.58 -31.28
N ASN A 372 -29.93 37.65 -30.02
CA ASN A 372 -30.79 37.93 -28.87
C ASN A 372 -30.22 39.01 -27.93
N ARG A 373 -30.04 40.23 -28.45
CA ARG A 373 -29.86 41.43 -27.63
C ARG A 373 -30.89 42.48 -27.99
N ASN A 374 -32.07 42.37 -27.37
CA ASN A 374 -32.88 43.54 -27.09
C ASN A 374 -33.37 43.49 -25.63
N SER A 375 -33.25 44.64 -24.96
CA SER A 375 -33.73 44.99 -23.61
C SER A 375 -33.18 44.19 -22.41
N ASN A 376 -32.18 44.75 -21.72
CA ASN A 376 -32.39 45.49 -20.47
C ASN A 376 -31.05 45.91 -19.86
N GLY A 377 -30.93 47.22 -19.60
CA GLY A 377 -29.74 47.82 -19.01
C GLY A 377 -29.70 47.65 -17.50
N ALA A 378 -28.51 47.37 -16.98
CA ALA A 378 -28.11 47.75 -15.64
C ALA A 378 -26.60 48.03 -15.62
N ARG A 379 -26.25 49.22 -15.11
CA ARG A 379 -24.90 49.76 -14.94
C ARG A 379 -24.17 49.08 -13.78
N THR A 380 -22.87 48.84 -13.93
CA THR A 380 -21.85 48.98 -12.87
C THR A 380 -20.43 49.19 -13.49
N PRO A 381 -19.47 49.80 -12.75
CA PRO A 381 -18.40 50.65 -13.29
C PRO A 381 -17.05 49.93 -13.50
N PRO A 382 -16.03 50.60 -14.10
CA PRO A 382 -14.80 49.95 -14.54
C PRO A 382 -13.74 49.89 -13.45
N LEU A 383 -13.00 48.78 -13.39
CA LEU A 383 -11.73 48.71 -12.66
C LEU A 383 -10.63 48.31 -13.64
N ALA A 384 -9.68 49.22 -13.82
CA ALA A 384 -8.44 49.02 -14.53
C ALA A 384 -7.37 48.46 -13.57
N GLY A 385 -6.45 47.67 -14.13
CA GLY A 385 -5.11 47.42 -13.59
C GLY A 385 -4.93 46.06 -12.89
N MET A 386 -4.07 45.21 -13.48
CA MET A 386 -2.81 44.73 -12.88
C MET A 386 -2.25 43.49 -13.61
N MET A 387 -1.01 43.66 -14.09
CA MET A 387 0.16 42.77 -13.95
C MET A 387 0.12 41.31 -14.45
N ASN A 388 0.75 41.15 -15.62
CA ASN A 388 1.87 40.25 -15.92
C ASN A 388 2.43 39.39 -14.76
N MET A 389 2.44 38.05 -14.93
CA MET A 389 3.23 37.10 -14.12
C MET A 389 3.75 35.97 -15.02
N GLY A 390 5.06 35.76 -14.95
CA GLY A 390 5.84 34.84 -15.77
C GLY A 390 5.62 33.36 -15.50
N GLY A 391 6.01 32.55 -16.49
CA GLY A 391 6.00 31.09 -16.43
C GLY A 391 7.21 30.51 -15.66
N PRO A 392 7.16 29.23 -15.26
CA PRO A 392 8.23 28.58 -14.52
C PRO A 392 9.24 27.87 -15.44
N ASP A 393 10.51 27.99 -15.03
CA ASP A 393 11.70 27.42 -15.65
C ASP A 393 11.82 25.88 -15.52
N VAL A 394 12.49 25.31 -16.53
CA VAL A 394 12.90 23.92 -16.67
C VAL A 394 14.32 23.75 -16.13
N ALA A 395 14.50 23.01 -15.03
CA ALA A 395 15.82 22.54 -14.60
C ALA A 395 15.70 21.30 -13.69
N ALA A 396 15.67 20.10 -14.28
CA ALA A 396 15.78 18.84 -13.54
C ALA A 396 16.30 17.70 -14.44
N ALA A 397 17.62 17.61 -14.63
CA ALA A 397 18.25 16.50 -15.37
C ALA A 397 19.54 15.94 -14.72
N GLY A 398 19.92 16.34 -13.51
CA GLY A 398 21.23 16.01 -12.93
C GLY A 398 21.33 14.82 -11.96
N ASP A 399 20.22 14.21 -11.51
CA ASP A 399 20.21 13.45 -10.23
C ASP A 399 20.07 11.92 -10.35
N VAL A 400 20.22 11.35 -11.55
CA VAL A 400 19.86 9.94 -11.81
C VAL A 400 20.92 8.92 -11.34
N HIS A 401 22.21 9.28 -11.32
CA HIS A 401 23.27 8.30 -11.11
C HIS A 401 23.46 7.88 -9.64
N ASN A 402 23.24 8.79 -8.69
CA ASN A 402 23.31 8.48 -7.25
C ASN A 402 22.17 7.58 -6.75
N SER A 403 21.08 7.47 -7.52
CA SER A 403 19.89 6.70 -7.12
C SER A 403 20.06 5.19 -7.37
N GLN A 404 20.80 4.79 -8.40
CA GLN A 404 21.01 3.36 -8.73
C GLN A 404 21.89 2.65 -7.69
N GLU A 405 22.94 3.29 -7.21
CA GLU A 405 23.87 2.69 -6.24
C GLU A 405 23.20 2.46 -4.87
N ALA A 406 22.31 3.38 -4.47
CA ALA A 406 21.50 3.25 -3.27
C ALA A 406 20.41 2.16 -3.36
N ILE A 407 20.01 1.75 -4.57
CA ILE A 407 19.02 0.67 -4.78
C ILE A 407 19.71 -0.70 -4.68
N CYS A 408 20.90 -0.88 -5.25
CA CYS A 408 21.66 -2.13 -5.16
C CYS A 408 22.03 -2.49 -3.70
N GLN A 409 22.47 -1.50 -2.89
CA GLN A 409 22.79 -1.76 -1.47
C GLN A 409 21.58 -2.16 -0.62
N ARG A 410 20.35 -1.80 -1.04
CA ARG A 410 19.12 -2.14 -0.29
C ARG A 410 18.61 -3.56 -0.59
N LEU A 411 18.90 -4.11 -1.77
CA LEU A 411 18.53 -5.48 -2.13
C LEU A 411 19.30 -6.52 -1.32
N ASP A 412 20.60 -6.29 -1.08
CA ASP A 412 21.43 -7.21 -0.29
C ASP A 412 20.99 -7.27 1.19
N PHE A 413 20.62 -6.13 1.78
CA PHE A 413 20.14 -6.09 3.17
C PHE A 413 18.81 -6.83 3.36
N SER A 414 17.91 -6.74 2.38
CA SER A 414 16.61 -7.44 2.40
C SER A 414 16.77 -8.96 2.33
N GLN A 415 17.76 -9.48 1.62
CA GLN A 415 18.01 -10.93 1.52
C GLN A 415 18.54 -11.50 2.84
N VAL A 416 19.45 -10.78 3.51
CA VAL A 416 20.01 -11.22 4.82
C VAL A 416 18.93 -11.26 5.90
N SER A 417 17.99 -10.32 5.89
CA SER A 417 16.87 -10.28 6.84
C SER A 417 15.89 -11.45 6.67
N MET A 418 15.55 -11.84 5.42
CA MET A 418 14.69 -13.00 5.17
C MET A 418 15.30 -14.30 5.69
N LEU A 419 16.61 -14.48 5.53
CA LEU A 419 17.35 -15.64 6.05
C LEU A 419 17.31 -15.75 7.58
N GLN A 420 17.37 -14.62 8.30
CA GLN A 420 17.24 -14.60 9.76
C GLN A 420 15.83 -14.97 10.24
N SER A 421 14.78 -14.57 9.51
CA SER A 421 13.39 -14.93 9.81
C SER A 421 13.12 -16.44 9.62
N VAL A 422 13.71 -17.05 8.59
CA VAL A 422 13.62 -18.49 8.35
C VAL A 422 14.30 -19.29 9.47
N ASN A 423 15.48 -18.86 9.92
CA ASN A 423 16.19 -19.52 11.03
C ASN A 423 15.43 -19.45 12.35
N SER A 424 14.80 -18.31 12.66
CA SER A 424 14.00 -18.17 13.89
C SER A 424 12.72 -19.02 13.86
N SER A 425 12.14 -19.23 12.67
CA SER A 425 10.98 -20.12 12.49
C SER A 425 11.33 -21.61 12.69
N GLN A 426 12.54 -22.05 12.30
CA GLN A 426 13.00 -23.43 12.56
C GLN A 426 13.16 -23.74 14.05
N VAL A 427 13.64 -22.77 14.84
CA VAL A 427 13.81 -22.96 16.31
C VAL A 427 12.46 -23.16 17.00
N LEU A 428 11.39 -22.49 16.53
CA LEU A 428 10.04 -22.67 17.08
C LEU A 428 9.46 -24.04 16.73
N LEU A 429 9.66 -24.55 15.51
CA LEU A 429 9.21 -25.88 15.11
C LEU A 429 9.86 -26.98 15.97
N HIS A 430 11.15 -26.87 16.27
CA HIS A 430 11.84 -27.85 17.12
C HIS A 430 11.35 -27.83 18.58
N LYS A 431 10.92 -26.66 19.10
CA LYS A 431 10.32 -26.58 20.45
C LYS A 431 8.92 -27.19 20.50
N LEU A 432 8.16 -27.08 19.41
CA LEU A 432 6.83 -27.69 19.29
C LEU A 432 6.93 -29.23 19.30
N ASP A 433 7.87 -29.77 18.54
CA ASP A 433 8.13 -31.22 18.44
C ASP A 433 8.52 -31.81 19.80
N SER A 434 9.45 -31.15 20.51
CA SER A 434 9.85 -31.55 21.86
C SER A 434 8.69 -31.51 22.87
N SER A 435 7.73 -30.58 22.71
CA SER A 435 6.57 -30.53 23.60
C SER A 435 5.56 -31.64 23.33
N GLN A 436 5.43 -32.10 22.08
CA GLN A 436 4.56 -33.23 21.73
C GLN A 436 5.07 -34.55 22.30
N GLU A 437 6.39 -34.77 22.28
CA GLU A 437 7.00 -36.01 22.78
C GLU A 437 6.76 -36.20 24.30
N VAL A 438 6.80 -35.11 25.07
CA VAL A 438 6.51 -35.12 26.51
C VAL A 438 5.05 -35.49 26.82
N VAL A 439 4.10 -35.05 25.98
CA VAL A 439 2.67 -35.39 26.15
C VAL A 439 2.44 -36.88 25.85
N LEU A 440 3.05 -37.39 24.78
CA LEU A 440 2.97 -38.79 24.38
C LEU A 440 3.49 -39.73 25.50
N GLN A 441 4.60 -39.36 26.15
CA GLN A 441 5.18 -40.13 27.24
C GLN A 441 4.29 -40.18 28.49
N LYS A 442 3.52 -39.11 28.76
CA LYS A 442 2.53 -39.10 29.86
C LYS A 442 1.35 -40.03 29.58
N MET A 443 0.84 -40.02 28.35
CA MET A 443 -0.26 -40.90 27.96
C MET A 443 0.11 -42.39 28.03
N THR A 444 1.33 -42.76 27.59
CA THR A 444 1.78 -44.15 27.69
C THR A 444 1.87 -44.63 29.13
N THR A 445 2.29 -43.76 30.06
CA THR A 445 2.41 -44.08 31.49
C THR A 445 1.02 -44.27 32.12
N GLN A 446 0.04 -43.42 31.78
CA GLN A 446 -1.34 -43.59 32.25
C GLN A 446 -1.98 -44.88 31.74
N LYS A 447 -1.73 -45.23 30.47
CA LYS A 447 -2.23 -46.48 29.88
C LYS A 447 -1.75 -47.73 30.64
N GLU A 448 -0.48 -47.76 31.03
CA GLU A 448 0.10 -48.90 31.77
C GLU A 448 -0.58 -49.09 33.15
N VAL A 449 -0.93 -48.00 33.83
CA VAL A 449 -1.64 -48.06 35.12
C VAL A 449 -3.04 -48.65 34.96
N ILE A 450 -3.76 -48.25 33.90
CA ILE A 450 -5.12 -48.76 33.61
C ILE A 450 -5.08 -50.27 33.33
N GLU A 451 -4.10 -50.75 32.57
CA GLU A 451 -3.96 -52.19 32.28
C GLU A 451 -3.69 -53.02 33.54
N LYS A 452 -2.87 -52.51 34.49
CA LYS A 452 -2.61 -53.20 35.77
C LYS A 452 -3.84 -53.29 36.67
N VAL A 453 -4.67 -52.24 36.68
CA VAL A 453 -5.94 -52.23 37.44
C VAL A 453 -6.94 -53.21 36.84
N SER A 454 -7.08 -53.22 35.51
CA SER A 454 -7.96 -54.16 34.81
C SER A 454 -7.56 -55.62 35.03
N GLY A 455 -6.26 -55.93 34.97
CA GLY A 455 -5.76 -57.28 35.25
C GLY A 455 -6.07 -57.76 36.68
N SER A 456 -5.94 -56.86 37.66
CA SER A 456 -6.23 -57.17 39.06
C SER A 456 -7.72 -57.44 39.30
N GLN A 457 -8.61 -56.71 38.60
CA GLN A 457 -10.06 -56.93 38.65
C GLN A 457 -10.46 -58.30 38.10
N ASN A 458 -9.89 -58.70 36.96
CA ASN A 458 -10.21 -59.98 36.33
C ASN A 458 -9.82 -61.17 37.21
N LEU A 459 -8.68 -61.09 37.89
CA LEU A 459 -8.20 -62.15 38.80
C LEU A 459 -9.10 -62.30 40.04
N LEU A 460 -9.68 -61.18 40.49
CA LEU A 460 -10.66 -61.14 41.59
C LEU A 460 -11.99 -61.81 41.20
N ILE A 461 -12.48 -61.53 39.99
CA ILE A 461 -13.70 -62.13 39.43
C ILE A 461 -13.52 -63.65 39.27
N GLU A 462 -12.37 -64.10 38.77
CA GLU A 462 -12.07 -65.52 38.59
C GLU A 462 -12.00 -66.27 39.94
N THR A 463 -11.43 -65.64 40.97
CA THR A 463 -11.37 -66.21 42.33
C THR A 463 -12.76 -66.33 42.96
N LEU A 464 -13.66 -65.38 42.70
CA LEU A 464 -15.03 -65.40 43.21
C LEU A 464 -15.93 -66.44 42.52
N ALA A 465 -15.65 -66.78 41.26
CA ALA A 465 -16.42 -67.76 40.49
C ALA A 465 -16.21 -69.21 40.97
N GLY A 466 -15.15 -69.52 41.71
CA GLY A 466 -14.77 -70.89 42.10
C GLY A 466 -15.21 -71.39 43.49
N SER A 467 -15.84 -70.57 44.33
CA SER A 467 -16.11 -70.92 45.76
C SER A 467 -17.59 -71.23 46.02
N ASN A 468 -17.89 -72.11 47.00
CA ASN A 468 -19.24 -72.61 47.36
C ASN A 468 -19.82 -71.90 48.61
N ASP A 469 -21.15 -71.83 48.69
CA ASP A 469 -21.95 -70.74 49.32
C ASP A 469 -21.82 -70.48 50.83
N THR A 470 -21.20 -71.33 51.64
CA THR A 470 -21.09 -71.11 53.10
C THR A 470 -19.69 -70.73 53.59
N ALA A 471 -18.66 -70.83 52.74
CA ALA A 471 -17.33 -70.27 53.01
C ALA A 471 -17.17 -68.84 52.44
N LYS A 472 -18.16 -68.34 51.68
CA LYS A 472 -18.07 -67.08 50.94
C LYS A 472 -18.00 -65.84 51.84
N GLN A 473 -18.70 -65.82 52.97
CA GLN A 473 -18.83 -64.59 53.74
C GLN A 473 -17.58 -64.24 54.55
N ASP A 474 -16.95 -65.21 55.19
CA ASP A 474 -15.70 -65.00 55.94
C ASP A 474 -14.49 -64.79 55.01
N THR A 475 -14.47 -65.47 53.86
CA THR A 475 -13.40 -65.30 52.86
C THR A 475 -13.52 -63.94 52.15
N VAL A 476 -14.74 -63.45 51.90
CA VAL A 476 -14.98 -62.10 51.34
C VAL A 476 -14.64 -61.02 52.36
N ALA A 477 -14.98 -61.20 53.65
CA ALA A 477 -14.59 -60.25 54.69
C ALA A 477 -13.06 -60.18 54.86
N SER A 478 -12.39 -61.33 54.92
CA SER A 478 -10.93 -61.39 55.02
C SER A 478 -10.24 -60.83 53.76
N SER A 479 -10.78 -61.13 52.58
CA SER A 479 -10.25 -60.64 51.30
C SER A 479 -10.51 -59.14 51.12
N SER A 480 -11.65 -58.62 51.58
CA SER A 480 -11.94 -57.18 51.61
C SER A 480 -10.96 -56.43 52.50
N ASP A 481 -10.62 -56.96 53.67
CA ASP A 481 -9.63 -56.35 54.57
C ASP A 481 -8.21 -56.37 53.99
N ILE A 482 -7.83 -57.47 53.33
CA ILE A 482 -6.53 -57.59 52.64
C ILE A 482 -6.48 -56.64 51.43
N LEU A 483 -7.58 -56.51 50.68
CA LEU A 483 -7.69 -55.58 49.56
C LEU A 483 -7.67 -54.14 50.02
N LEU A 484 -8.36 -53.78 51.10
CA LEU A 484 -8.31 -52.43 51.68
C LEU A 484 -6.91 -52.08 52.17
N LYS A 485 -6.20 -53.01 52.82
CA LYS A 485 -4.80 -52.80 53.21
C LYS A 485 -3.87 -52.66 52.00
N LYS A 486 -4.03 -53.49 50.96
CA LYS A 486 -3.23 -53.37 49.74
C LYS A 486 -3.57 -52.10 48.95
N LEU A 487 -4.84 -51.69 48.93
CA LEU A 487 -5.30 -50.46 48.28
C LEU A 487 -4.72 -49.25 49.01
N ASN A 488 -4.78 -49.21 50.34
CA ASN A 488 -4.19 -48.12 51.13
C ASN A 488 -2.67 -48.07 50.95
N ALA A 489 -1.97 -49.21 51.01
CA ALA A 489 -0.52 -49.25 50.78
C ALA A 489 -0.15 -48.83 49.35
N SER A 490 -0.93 -49.26 48.34
CA SER A 490 -0.71 -48.87 46.94
C SER A 490 -1.05 -47.41 46.69
N GLN A 491 -2.04 -46.86 47.38
CA GLN A 491 -2.45 -45.47 47.27
C GLN A 491 -1.42 -44.56 47.93
N GLU A 492 -0.89 -44.95 49.09
CA GLU A 492 0.20 -44.26 49.79
C GLU A 492 1.49 -44.27 48.95
N GLU A 493 1.88 -45.41 48.38
CA GLU A 493 3.03 -45.50 47.48
C GLU A 493 2.85 -44.66 46.20
N LEU A 494 1.62 -44.62 45.64
CA LEU A 494 1.32 -43.81 44.47
C LEU A 494 1.37 -42.31 44.81
N LEU A 495 0.84 -41.92 45.97
CA LEU A 495 0.89 -40.54 46.46
C LEU A 495 2.34 -40.10 46.69
N GLU A 496 3.16 -40.93 47.32
CA GLU A 496 4.57 -40.63 47.56
C GLU A 496 5.36 -40.50 46.25
N LYS A 497 5.13 -41.41 45.28
CA LYS A 497 5.71 -41.31 43.94
C LYS A 497 5.24 -40.07 43.18
N GLN A 498 3.96 -39.72 43.28
CA GLN A 498 3.40 -38.56 42.59
C GLN A 498 3.92 -37.25 43.19
N VAL A 499 4.04 -37.19 44.53
CA VAL A 499 4.65 -36.06 45.24
C VAL A 499 6.13 -35.94 44.85
N SER A 500 6.91 -37.03 44.89
CA SER A 500 8.32 -37.03 44.48
C SER A 500 8.50 -36.61 43.01
N GLN A 501 7.69 -37.15 42.09
CA GLN A 501 7.74 -36.74 40.67
C GLN A 501 7.34 -35.29 40.47
N SER A 502 6.33 -34.79 41.20
CA SER A 502 5.91 -33.40 41.13
C SER A 502 6.99 -32.45 41.65
N GLN A 503 7.71 -32.86 42.71
CA GLN A 503 8.80 -32.11 43.31
C GLN A 503 10.03 -32.09 42.39
N ASP A 504 10.39 -33.20 41.76
CA ASP A 504 11.45 -33.27 40.74
C ASP A 504 11.12 -32.45 39.49
N ALA A 505 9.86 -32.47 39.06
CA ALA A 505 9.40 -31.67 37.93
C ALA A 505 9.42 -30.17 38.27
N LEU A 506 9.06 -29.81 39.50
CA LEU A 506 9.11 -28.43 39.99
C LEU A 506 10.57 -27.93 40.09
N SER A 507 11.47 -28.73 40.66
CA SER A 507 12.92 -28.40 40.70
C SER A 507 13.48 -28.21 39.30
N ARG A 508 13.18 -29.11 38.34
CA ARG A 508 13.59 -28.94 36.94
C ARG A 508 13.03 -27.67 36.30
N LYS A 509 11.78 -27.30 36.61
CA LYS A 509 11.19 -26.03 36.14
C LYS A 509 11.88 -24.81 36.75
N ILE A 510 12.26 -24.86 38.02
CA ILE A 510 13.00 -23.79 38.70
C ILE A 510 14.39 -23.63 38.07
N ASP A 511 15.11 -24.72 37.83
CA ASP A 511 16.42 -24.69 37.17
C ASP A 511 16.32 -24.12 35.75
N THR A 512 15.35 -24.60 34.97
CA THR A 512 15.08 -24.10 33.61
C THR A 512 14.73 -22.61 33.61
N THR A 513 13.94 -22.16 34.60
CA THR A 513 13.58 -20.74 34.76
C THR A 513 14.81 -19.90 35.10
N THR A 514 15.70 -20.41 35.94
CA THR A 514 16.95 -19.75 36.34
C THR A 514 17.93 -19.65 35.16
N THR A 515 18.07 -20.72 34.36
CA THR A 515 18.85 -20.69 33.12
C THR A 515 18.26 -19.69 32.13
N CYS A 516 16.93 -19.68 31.95
CA CYS A 516 16.24 -18.75 31.07
C CYS A 516 16.45 -17.29 31.51
N GLN A 517 16.34 -16.98 32.81
CA GLN A 517 16.63 -15.64 33.34
C GLN A 517 18.08 -15.23 33.06
N THR A 518 19.03 -16.15 33.16
CA THR A 518 20.45 -15.88 32.86
C THR A 518 20.64 -15.55 31.37
N SER A 519 20.05 -16.36 30.47
CA SER A 519 20.10 -16.12 29.03
C SER A 519 19.40 -14.82 28.61
N VAL A 520 18.29 -14.46 29.25
CA VAL A 520 17.61 -13.17 29.04
C VAL A 520 18.51 -12.01 29.50
N GLY A 521 19.23 -12.16 30.60
CA GLY A 521 20.22 -11.19 31.06
C GLY A 521 21.36 -10.99 30.06
N GLU A 522 21.89 -12.07 29.49
CA GLU A 522 22.94 -11.99 28.45
C GLU A 522 22.42 -11.39 27.14
N LEU A 523 21.22 -11.76 26.71
CA LEU A 523 20.57 -11.18 25.54
C LEU A 523 20.33 -9.68 25.71
N SER A 524 19.87 -9.26 26.89
CA SER A 524 19.69 -7.84 27.23
C SER A 524 21.00 -7.05 27.14
N LYS A 525 22.11 -7.62 27.66
CA LYS A 525 23.45 -7.02 27.52
C LYS A 525 23.90 -6.94 26.05
N SER A 526 23.64 -7.98 25.26
CA SER A 526 23.96 -7.98 23.82
C SER A 526 23.15 -6.92 23.07
N MET A 527 21.84 -6.87 23.27
CA MET A 527 20.97 -5.85 22.67
C MET A 527 21.41 -4.44 23.05
N HIS A 528 21.77 -4.20 24.31
CA HIS A 528 22.27 -2.89 24.73
C HIS A 528 23.57 -2.52 23.99
N LYS A 529 24.50 -3.46 23.83
CA LYS A 529 25.73 -3.27 23.04
C LYS A 529 25.42 -2.96 21.57
N ASP A 530 24.52 -3.70 20.94
CA ASP A 530 24.15 -3.48 19.54
C ASP A 530 23.44 -2.14 19.36
N MET A 531 22.54 -1.78 20.27
CA MET A 531 21.85 -0.49 20.29
C MET A 531 22.85 0.68 20.39
N THR A 532 23.86 0.58 21.27
CA THR A 532 24.91 1.61 21.35
C THR A 532 25.76 1.68 20.08
N THR A 533 25.94 0.58 19.38
CA THR A 533 26.66 0.53 18.09
C THR A 533 25.85 1.21 16.99
N VAL A 534 24.53 0.96 16.94
CA VAL A 534 23.60 1.61 16.01
C VAL A 534 23.55 3.12 16.25
N VAL A 535 23.50 3.57 17.51
CA VAL A 535 23.54 5.02 17.84
C VAL A 535 24.82 5.65 17.29
N LYS A 536 25.99 5.02 17.50
CA LYS A 536 27.26 5.51 16.95
C LYS A 536 27.29 5.55 15.42
N GLN A 537 26.72 4.55 14.75
CA GLN A 537 26.60 4.55 13.29
C GLN A 537 25.67 5.66 12.80
N ASN A 538 24.57 5.92 13.51
CA ASN A 538 23.65 6.99 13.18
C ASN A 538 24.32 8.37 13.35
N ASP A 539 25.06 8.58 14.44
CA ASP A 539 25.82 9.82 14.65
C ASP A 539 26.87 10.05 13.55
N ALA A 540 27.58 8.99 13.14
CA ALA A 540 28.52 9.06 12.02
C ALA A 540 27.82 9.40 10.69
N THR A 541 26.61 8.86 10.46
CA THR A 541 25.81 9.13 9.27
C THR A 541 25.30 10.57 9.27
N ILE A 542 24.85 11.09 10.42
CA ILE A 542 24.44 12.49 10.59
C ILE A 542 25.61 13.42 10.29
N GLN A 543 26.80 13.15 10.83
CA GLN A 543 28.00 13.94 10.55
C GLN A 543 28.40 13.90 9.06
N ALA A 544 28.26 12.75 8.41
CA ALA A 544 28.51 12.63 6.97
C ALA A 544 27.49 13.43 6.15
N LEU A 545 26.22 13.41 6.56
CA LEU A 545 25.15 14.19 5.92
C LEU A 545 25.37 15.69 6.08
N GLU A 546 25.72 16.16 7.28
CA GLU A 546 26.02 17.57 7.54
C GLU A 546 27.19 18.07 6.68
N LYS A 547 28.25 17.25 6.55
CA LYS A 547 29.36 17.56 5.63
C LYS A 547 28.92 17.59 4.17
N GLY A 548 28.09 16.65 3.75
CA GLY A 548 27.53 16.61 2.39
C GLY A 548 26.68 17.85 2.08
N MET A 549 25.84 18.27 3.03
CA MET A 549 25.03 19.47 2.92
C MET A 549 25.88 20.75 2.83
N ALA A 550 26.95 20.86 3.62
CA ALA A 550 27.85 22.02 3.55
C ALA A 550 28.53 22.13 2.17
N VAL A 551 28.98 21.01 1.60
CA VAL A 551 29.56 20.97 0.24
C VAL A 551 28.50 21.30 -0.82
N GLN A 552 27.26 20.84 -0.64
CA GLN A 552 26.17 21.16 -1.56
C GLN A 552 25.78 22.65 -1.48
N GLU A 553 25.79 23.25 -0.30
CA GLU A 553 25.54 24.68 -0.10
C GLU A 553 26.61 25.53 -0.78
N GLU A 554 27.88 25.12 -0.70
CA GLU A 554 28.99 25.77 -1.41
C GLU A 554 28.78 25.73 -2.93
N ARG A 555 28.46 24.55 -3.49
CA ARG A 555 28.16 24.39 -4.92
C ARG A 555 26.95 25.21 -5.37
N MET A 556 25.92 25.30 -4.54
CA MET A 556 24.74 26.11 -4.84
C MET A 556 25.07 27.61 -4.79
N GLY A 557 25.99 28.01 -3.91
CA GLY A 557 26.58 29.35 -3.89
C GLY A 557 27.28 29.70 -5.19
N ASP A 558 28.06 28.77 -5.76
CA ASP A 558 28.70 28.96 -7.07
C ASP A 558 27.69 29.10 -8.21
N VAL A 559 26.65 28.24 -8.24
CA VAL A 559 25.58 28.35 -9.25
C VAL A 559 24.86 29.68 -9.15
N ARG A 560 24.58 30.17 -7.93
CA ARG A 560 23.99 31.51 -7.74
C ARG A 560 24.91 32.63 -8.23
N ARG A 561 26.23 32.55 -7.96
CA ARG A 561 27.22 33.50 -8.48
C ARG A 561 27.26 33.48 -10.01
N GLN A 562 27.22 32.30 -10.61
CA GLN A 562 27.21 32.14 -12.07
C GLN A 562 25.92 32.71 -12.69
N ASN A 563 24.76 32.41 -12.11
CA ASN A 563 23.49 32.97 -12.58
C ASN A 563 23.45 34.50 -12.46
N MET A 564 24.03 35.08 -11.40
CA MET A 564 24.14 36.53 -11.26
C MET A 564 25.03 37.13 -12.35
N MET A 565 26.16 36.49 -12.66
CA MET A 565 27.05 36.92 -13.75
C MET A 565 26.37 36.83 -15.13
N VAL A 566 25.60 35.77 -15.38
CA VAL A 566 24.82 35.61 -16.62
C VAL A 566 23.74 36.70 -16.73
N MET A 567 23.08 37.04 -15.62
CA MET A 567 22.06 38.07 -15.63
C MET A 567 22.63 39.48 -15.81
N ASP A 568 23.80 39.78 -15.25
CA ASP A 568 24.53 41.02 -15.51
C ASP A 568 24.95 41.12 -16.99
N LEU A 569 25.40 40.00 -17.58
CA LEU A 569 25.74 39.94 -19.01
C LEU A 569 24.50 40.19 -19.89
N LEU A 570 23.36 39.56 -19.58
CA LEU A 570 22.11 39.77 -20.31
C LEU A 570 21.62 41.21 -20.19
N THR A 571 21.72 41.81 -19.00
CA THR A 571 21.34 43.21 -18.77
C THR A 571 22.23 44.15 -19.57
N ALA A 572 23.55 43.94 -19.57
CA ALA A 572 24.49 44.72 -20.37
C ALA A 572 24.23 44.58 -21.88
N THR A 573 23.88 43.39 -22.36
CA THR A 573 23.48 43.19 -23.76
C THR A 573 22.17 43.90 -24.07
N GLN A 574 21.17 43.86 -23.18
CA GLN A 574 19.90 44.56 -23.36
C GLN A 574 20.08 46.09 -23.43
N GLU A 575 20.94 46.67 -22.57
CA GLU A 575 21.27 48.10 -22.61
C GLU A 575 21.94 48.51 -23.93
N ARG A 576 22.85 47.68 -24.46
CA ARG A 576 23.49 47.95 -25.77
C ARG A 576 22.49 47.85 -26.92
N VAL A 577 21.61 46.86 -26.91
CA VAL A 577 20.55 46.71 -27.92
C VAL A 577 19.60 47.91 -27.89
N ALA A 578 19.24 48.39 -26.70
CA ALA A 578 18.43 49.61 -26.55
C ALA A 578 19.16 50.84 -27.14
N HIS A 579 20.45 51.01 -26.84
CA HIS A 579 21.25 52.13 -27.39
C HIS A 579 21.41 52.05 -28.93
N SER A 580 21.56 50.84 -29.49
CA SER A 580 21.55 50.64 -30.94
C SER A 580 20.19 50.99 -31.55
N GLY A 581 19.08 50.64 -30.87
CA GLY A 581 17.73 51.04 -31.26
C GLY A 581 17.56 52.56 -31.33
N ASP A 582 18.00 53.28 -30.29
CA ASP A 582 17.97 54.75 -30.24
C ASP A 582 18.81 55.38 -31.36
N SER A 583 19.97 54.79 -31.67
CA SER A 583 20.86 55.26 -32.75
C SER A 583 20.20 55.07 -34.13
N ILE A 584 19.52 53.94 -34.34
CA ILE A 584 18.76 53.67 -35.58
C ILE A 584 17.57 54.62 -35.69
N GLU A 585 16.85 54.87 -34.60
CA GLU A 585 15.73 55.81 -34.60
C GLU A 585 16.19 57.24 -34.90
N GLN A 586 17.30 57.68 -34.29
CA GLN A 586 17.87 58.99 -34.55
C GLN A 586 18.31 59.15 -36.02
N PHE A 587 18.93 58.10 -36.60
CA PHE A 587 19.27 58.06 -38.01
C PHE A 587 18.02 58.12 -38.92
N SER A 588 16.97 57.37 -38.58
CA SER A 588 15.70 57.36 -39.32
C SER A 588 15.03 58.75 -39.30
N ARG A 589 15.00 59.42 -38.13
CA ARG A 589 14.47 60.78 -37.99
C ARG A 589 15.28 61.81 -38.78
N GLN A 590 16.60 61.69 -38.78
CA GLN A 590 17.49 62.59 -39.53
C GLN A 590 17.35 62.39 -41.05
N SER A 591 17.12 61.16 -41.50
CA SER A 591 16.85 60.85 -42.90
C SER A 591 15.52 61.42 -43.39
N MET A 592 14.44 61.36 -42.58
CA MET A 592 13.14 61.87 -43.01
C MET A 592 13.07 63.40 -43.14
N SER A 593 14.01 64.14 -42.55
CA SER A 593 14.04 65.61 -42.66
C SER A 593 14.74 66.12 -43.93
N GLN A 594 15.46 65.28 -44.67
CA GLN A 594 16.11 65.65 -45.92
C GLN A 594 15.30 65.07 -47.08
N GLY A 595 14.40 65.89 -47.62
CA GLY A 595 13.63 65.57 -48.82
C GLY A 595 14.55 65.28 -50.01
N ASP A 596 14.25 64.19 -50.69
CA ASP A 596 14.88 63.63 -51.90
C ASP A 596 16.14 62.76 -51.70
N THR A 597 15.94 61.43 -51.66
CA THR A 597 16.52 60.42 -52.58
C THR A 597 16.45 59.01 -51.97
N SER A 598 15.42 58.21 -52.30
CA SER A 598 15.28 56.84 -51.77
C SER A 598 16.44 55.91 -52.15
N ALA A 599 17.12 56.19 -53.27
CA ALA A 599 18.29 55.43 -53.72
C ALA A 599 19.55 55.68 -52.86
N ASN A 600 19.72 56.90 -52.33
CA ASN A 600 20.89 57.21 -51.49
C ASN A 600 20.70 56.63 -50.06
N LEU A 601 19.44 56.58 -49.62
CA LEU A 601 19.07 55.94 -48.36
C LEU A 601 19.29 54.43 -48.36
N GLU A 602 18.95 53.73 -49.45
CA GLU A 602 19.17 52.28 -49.53
C GLU A 602 20.65 51.92 -49.48
N VAL A 603 21.51 52.68 -50.17
CA VAL A 603 22.96 52.45 -50.19
C VAL A 603 23.59 52.73 -48.83
N GLN A 604 23.19 53.81 -48.15
CA GLN A 604 23.68 54.11 -46.81
C GLN A 604 23.16 53.11 -45.77
N LEU A 605 21.89 52.71 -45.84
CA LEU A 605 21.31 51.73 -44.92
C LEU A 605 21.96 50.35 -45.08
N ARG A 606 22.20 49.89 -46.31
CA ARG A 606 22.97 48.65 -46.57
C ARG A 606 24.40 48.76 -46.05
N GLY A 607 25.06 49.92 -46.20
CA GLY A 607 26.40 50.15 -45.66
C GLY A 607 26.46 50.05 -44.14
N VAL A 608 25.51 50.68 -43.45
CA VAL A 608 25.41 50.63 -41.97
C VAL A 608 25.05 49.22 -41.49
N ILE A 609 24.09 48.55 -42.12
CA ILE A 609 23.69 47.18 -41.75
C ILE A 609 24.84 46.18 -41.96
N CYS A 610 25.55 46.24 -43.09
CA CYS A 610 26.68 45.36 -43.33
C CYS A 610 27.84 45.61 -42.35
N THR A 611 28.07 46.87 -41.97
CA THR A 611 29.13 47.22 -41.02
C THR A 611 28.79 46.74 -39.61
N GLU A 612 27.54 46.93 -39.16
CA GLU A 612 27.10 46.46 -37.84
C GLU A 612 26.95 44.94 -37.78
N MET A 613 26.49 44.26 -38.84
CA MET A 613 26.48 42.79 -38.88
C MET A 613 27.89 42.21 -38.88
N GLY A 614 28.86 42.85 -39.54
CA GLY A 614 30.26 42.45 -39.46
C GLY A 614 30.82 42.59 -38.05
N ARG A 615 30.55 43.72 -37.39
CA ARG A 615 30.97 43.97 -36.01
C ARG A 615 30.36 42.97 -35.02
N LEU A 616 29.07 42.65 -35.18
CA LEU A 616 28.36 41.67 -34.36
C LEU A 616 28.91 40.25 -34.58
N HIS A 617 29.20 39.88 -35.83
CA HIS A 617 29.77 38.58 -36.16
C HIS A 617 31.15 38.37 -35.51
N ASP A 618 32.01 39.38 -35.57
CA ASP A 618 33.35 39.30 -34.98
C ASP A 618 33.29 39.26 -33.43
N GLU A 619 32.37 40.02 -32.80
CA GLU A 619 32.17 39.97 -31.33
C GLU A 619 31.59 38.62 -30.84
N VAL A 620 30.68 38.01 -31.61
CA VAL A 620 30.15 36.66 -31.31
C VAL A 620 31.23 35.60 -31.47
N LYS A 621 32.06 35.72 -32.51
CA LYS A 621 33.20 34.83 -32.75
C LYS A 621 34.21 34.90 -31.61
N ASP A 622 34.56 36.10 -31.15
CA ASP A 622 35.50 36.29 -30.03
C ASP A 622 34.92 35.76 -28.70
N SER A 623 33.61 35.91 -28.47
CA SER A 623 32.94 35.36 -27.27
C SER A 623 32.91 33.83 -27.28
N ILE A 624 32.66 33.20 -28.43
CA ILE A 624 32.70 31.73 -28.57
C ILE A 624 34.12 31.21 -28.40
N GLN A 625 35.12 31.93 -28.93
CA GLN A 625 36.51 31.53 -28.79
C GLN A 625 37.01 31.66 -27.35
N GLY A 626 36.57 32.69 -26.60
CA GLY A 626 36.84 32.80 -25.16
C GLY A 626 36.20 31.68 -24.32
N LEU A 627 35.00 31.22 -24.69
CA LEU A 627 34.34 30.07 -24.04
C LEU A 627 35.05 28.74 -24.34
N LEU A 628 35.55 28.57 -25.57
CA LEU A 628 36.34 27.38 -25.96
C LEU A 628 37.68 27.33 -25.23
N GLU A 629 38.35 28.47 -25.04
CA GLU A 629 39.61 28.55 -24.28
C GLU A 629 39.39 28.30 -22.78
N GLN A 630 38.26 28.72 -22.21
CA GLN A 630 37.89 28.39 -20.82
C GLN A 630 37.53 26.90 -20.63
N GLY A 631 36.94 26.26 -21.64
CA GLY A 631 36.65 24.82 -21.62
C GLY A 631 37.89 23.94 -21.72
N ALA A 632 38.94 24.39 -22.42
CA ALA A 632 40.18 23.64 -22.61
C ALA A 632 41.09 23.58 -21.35
N GLY A 633 40.86 24.45 -20.36
CA GLY A 633 41.67 24.56 -19.14
C GLY A 633 41.42 23.49 -18.07
N LEU A 634 40.38 22.66 -18.18
CA LEU A 634 39.99 21.67 -17.16
C LEU A 634 40.52 20.24 -17.42
N GLY A 635 41.39 20.06 -18.42
CA GLY A 635 41.87 18.75 -18.89
C GLY A 635 43.25 18.28 -18.38
N GLN A 636 43.81 18.84 -17.31
CA GLN A 636 45.09 18.36 -16.74
C GLN A 636 44.92 17.91 -15.27
N GLY A 637 44.39 16.69 -15.10
CA GLY A 637 44.44 15.93 -13.85
C GLY A 637 44.97 14.53 -14.15
N SER A 638 46.24 14.28 -13.84
CA SER A 638 46.93 13.00 -14.04
C SER A 638 46.33 11.89 -13.16
N GLY A 639 45.77 10.85 -13.77
CA GLY A 639 45.32 9.62 -13.12
C GLY A 639 45.38 8.45 -14.12
N SER A 640 46.05 7.37 -13.72
CA SER A 640 46.59 6.26 -14.54
C SER A 640 45.57 5.43 -15.34
N ALA A 641 45.88 5.23 -16.63
CA ALA A 641 45.13 4.44 -17.62
C ALA A 641 45.27 2.90 -17.48
N GLN A 642 45.37 2.36 -16.26
CA GLN A 642 45.65 0.93 -16.04
C GLN A 642 44.49 0.12 -15.43
N ASP A 643 43.42 0.77 -14.96
CA ASP A 643 42.24 0.09 -14.39
C ASP A 643 41.06 -0.08 -15.37
N SER A 644 41.08 0.57 -16.53
CA SER A 644 39.97 0.58 -17.49
C SER A 644 39.84 -0.72 -18.29
N THR A 645 40.94 -1.46 -18.48
CA THR A 645 40.99 -2.70 -19.27
C THR A 645 40.56 -3.94 -18.48
N ALA A 646 40.71 -3.95 -17.16
CA ALA A 646 40.28 -5.07 -16.31
C ALA A 646 38.77 -5.09 -16.05
N ALA A 647 38.09 -3.95 -16.20
CA ALA A 647 36.63 -3.85 -16.10
C ALA A 647 35.92 -4.30 -17.40
N ALA A 648 36.55 -4.07 -18.56
CA ALA A 648 36.02 -4.50 -19.86
C ALA A 648 36.08 -6.03 -20.03
N GLU A 649 37.19 -6.67 -19.62
CA GLU A 649 37.33 -8.14 -19.66
C GLU A 649 36.34 -8.87 -18.72
N ARG A 650 35.92 -8.21 -17.63
CA ARG A 650 34.94 -8.78 -16.68
C ARG A 650 33.49 -8.62 -17.14
N LEU A 651 33.19 -7.64 -18.00
CA LEU A 651 31.85 -7.46 -18.58
C LEU A 651 31.58 -8.45 -19.72
N GLU A 652 32.59 -8.77 -20.53
CA GLU A 652 32.48 -9.70 -21.65
C GLU A 652 32.31 -11.17 -21.16
N ALA A 653 32.90 -11.52 -20.01
CA ALA A 653 32.73 -12.81 -19.37
C ALA A 653 31.34 -13.03 -18.71
N VAL A 654 30.60 -11.96 -18.43
CA VAL A 654 29.23 -12.02 -17.87
C VAL A 654 28.18 -12.09 -18.99
N ALA A 655 28.41 -11.42 -20.12
CA ALA A 655 27.55 -11.50 -21.30
C ALA A 655 27.52 -12.92 -21.90
N LEU A 656 28.67 -13.60 -21.98
CA LEU A 656 28.76 -14.99 -22.47
C LEU A 656 28.11 -16.05 -21.56
N ARG A 657 27.84 -15.73 -20.29
CA ARG A 657 27.11 -16.62 -19.37
C ARG A 657 25.58 -16.46 -19.44
N LEU A 658 25.08 -15.38 -20.03
CA LEU A 658 23.65 -15.13 -20.19
C LEU A 658 23.09 -15.71 -21.50
N GLU A 659 23.89 -15.87 -22.55
CA GLU A 659 23.46 -16.54 -23.79
C GLU A 659 23.37 -18.08 -23.66
N ALA A 660 24.09 -18.69 -22.72
CA ALA A 660 24.05 -20.15 -22.50
C ALA A 660 22.82 -20.63 -21.70
N GLY A 661 22.01 -19.72 -21.15
CA GLY A 661 20.82 -20.05 -20.32
C GLY A 661 19.48 -19.97 -21.04
N ALA A 662 19.44 -19.49 -22.29
CA ALA A 662 18.20 -19.16 -23.00
C ALA A 662 17.84 -20.13 -24.14
N VAL A 663 18.28 -21.40 -24.06
CA VAL A 663 17.85 -22.47 -24.98
C VAL A 663 17.33 -23.66 -24.18
N THR A 664 16.12 -23.54 -23.66
CA THR A 664 15.12 -24.63 -23.55
C THR A 664 13.83 -24.06 -22.96
N SER A 665 12.92 -23.62 -23.82
CA SER A 665 11.45 -23.76 -23.66
C SER A 665 10.73 -22.82 -24.63
N GLN A 666 10.78 -23.16 -25.92
CA GLN A 666 9.81 -22.70 -26.90
C GLN A 666 8.98 -23.92 -27.32
N GLY A 667 7.67 -23.85 -27.12
CA GLY A 667 6.74 -24.82 -27.73
C GLY A 667 5.47 -25.09 -26.95
N GLN A 668 4.56 -24.12 -26.86
CA GLN A 668 3.14 -24.24 -27.27
C GLN A 668 2.34 -23.03 -26.78
N GLY A 669 1.77 -22.30 -27.74
CA GLY A 669 0.84 -21.20 -27.48
C GLY A 669 -0.52 -21.75 -27.06
N GLY A 670 -1.09 -21.14 -26.03
CA GLY A 670 -2.46 -21.36 -25.59
C GLY A 670 -2.88 -20.27 -24.60
N ASN A 671 -3.97 -19.56 -24.93
CA ASN A 671 -4.62 -18.53 -24.12
C ASN A 671 -4.66 -18.87 -22.62
N PHE A 672 -3.92 -18.11 -21.80
CA PHE A 672 -4.06 -18.11 -20.34
C PHE A 672 -4.35 -16.69 -19.86
N GLY A 673 -5.64 -16.33 -19.89
CA GLY A 673 -6.18 -15.17 -19.18
C GLY A 673 -7.42 -15.60 -18.40
N SER A 674 -7.50 -15.25 -17.11
CA SER A 674 -8.67 -15.32 -16.19
C SER A 674 -8.69 -16.36 -15.06
N SER A 675 -7.82 -17.38 -15.00
CA SER A 675 -7.99 -18.47 -14.01
C SER A 675 -7.60 -18.12 -12.56
N SER A 676 -6.65 -17.22 -12.32
CA SER A 676 -6.15 -16.97 -10.96
C SER A 676 -7.12 -16.19 -10.05
N CYS A 677 -7.98 -15.34 -10.63
CA CYS A 677 -8.96 -14.57 -9.84
C CYS A 677 -10.20 -15.41 -9.51
N CYS A 678 -10.61 -16.31 -10.42
CA CYS A 678 -11.70 -17.26 -10.15
C CYS A 678 -11.31 -18.28 -9.08
N LEU A 679 -10.06 -18.78 -9.07
CA LEU A 679 -9.63 -19.75 -8.06
C LEU A 679 -9.64 -19.16 -6.63
N PHE A 680 -9.21 -17.91 -6.45
CA PHE A 680 -9.24 -17.27 -5.13
C PHE A 680 -10.67 -16.93 -4.68
N CYS A 681 -11.52 -16.41 -5.58
CA CYS A 681 -12.94 -16.18 -5.28
C CYS A 681 -13.70 -17.49 -5.01
N CYS A 682 -13.44 -18.57 -5.77
CA CYS A 682 -14.04 -19.89 -5.53
C CYS A 682 -13.53 -20.51 -4.23
N TYR A 683 -12.24 -20.38 -3.89
CA TYR A 683 -11.73 -20.83 -2.59
C TYR A 683 -12.33 -20.06 -1.42
N LEU A 684 -12.51 -18.74 -1.56
CA LEU A 684 -13.13 -17.91 -0.53
C LEU A 684 -14.62 -18.20 -0.38
N LEU A 685 -15.33 -18.39 -1.49
CA LEU A 685 -16.74 -18.78 -1.49
C LEU A 685 -16.91 -20.20 -0.94
N LEU A 686 -16.02 -21.13 -1.27
CA LEU A 686 -15.99 -22.48 -0.70
C LEU A 686 -15.65 -22.43 0.79
N LEU A 687 -14.71 -21.60 1.25
CA LEU A 687 -14.42 -21.44 2.68
C LEU A 687 -15.61 -20.84 3.44
N LEU A 688 -16.28 -19.84 2.85
CA LEU A 688 -17.47 -19.23 3.43
C LEU A 688 -18.66 -20.20 3.43
N LEU A 689 -18.85 -20.99 2.37
CA LEU A 689 -19.87 -22.03 2.33
C LEU A 689 -19.55 -23.21 3.26
N PHE A 690 -18.27 -23.55 3.42
CA PHE A 690 -17.81 -24.60 4.34
C PHE A 690 -17.95 -24.15 5.80
N CYS A 691 -17.67 -22.90 6.14
CA CYS A 691 -17.95 -22.31 7.45
C CYS A 691 -19.44 -22.03 7.71
N CYS A 692 -20.28 -21.95 6.68
CA CYS A 692 -21.74 -21.85 6.86
C CYS A 692 -22.46 -23.21 6.90
N CYS A 693 -21.83 -24.28 6.40
CA CYS A 693 -22.38 -25.64 6.41
C CYS A 693 -21.87 -26.51 7.56
N TRP A 694 -20.92 -26.00 8.35
CA TRP A 694 -20.41 -26.60 9.59
C TRP A 694 -20.77 -25.70 10.76
#